data_AF-A0A6N2TNE3-F1
#
_entry.id   AF-A0A6N2TNE3-F1
#
_cell.length_a   1.000
_cell.length_b   1.000
_cell.length_c   1.000
_cell.angle_alpha   90.00
_cell.angle_beta   90.00
_cell.angle_gamma   90.00
#
_symmetry.space_group_name_H-M   'P 1'
#
loop_
_entity.id
_entity.type
_entity.pdbx_description
1 polymer ?
#
loop_
_entity_poly.entity_id
_entity_poly.type
_entity_poly.pdbx_seq_one_letter_code
_entity_poly.pdbx_strand_id
1 'polypeptide(L)'
;MKKEFNFTWAALNLLGKSLYSNAWAAISELVANGLDAKATRVSVFIDARTKNDASIQIMDNGTGMRDKAIDTYVNVGYDRRDYYYHSNSPTEAQNNIMGRKGIGKLAALYLSKDYYIQTKTSDSAPTTWHLASDTRLAVKPYLTLETGIVTDAIDPEWEQSPSGTLLILNHVDLTGLGNVAFNALSHNLANHFLSSSMQSQAIYLGLARNEKEYNKHEFHKVEKMIAFHNYAMILENLSPENEPKEIREIKEHGSTVLIPYPNSDESKQTKVQVSSFSSVKVKDRPSYQGIYEISSEFLDAKILRLRQDVKIVDGIAKIPYQLTGWIGFHSTLNNSQAQQNDSNFRKNKNYNPAQIRLYVRNKLAVSNVLDTLGITQAFTNYIEGEISFDLLDDDLLPDIATSSRQGYNQLDGRWRLLVSILRPLVRSLITRRNEISKSLRQDITETVKRAKDIAVRDYGEYIDEIPDIPSKTKIEVKGMMAMQLKGEVEAKQNYKIFLSHKSDDVRFTNFIYKLLEQRGARKTDFFYTSADDNTEKYNDITSLSTQIKNNIVDDKSLIVYLATPLFKKSEFCLFEAGAGWATRGIEDYKIIGLRYEDIPQYLTNGKSEFSFLTNSEKSIELNKRTYLYLIDLFNHLIDHINKSREIKGEELVERFDQPQFEDAVQMRKKGKTEKDYMDPMVIDYWDTYVAPGLAEYLASITTKESVRP
;
A
#
# COMPACT_ATOMS: atom_id res chain seq x y z
N MET A 1 -8.11 -3.51 56.08
CA MET A 1 -6.98 -4.47 55.97
C MET A 1 -5.85 -3.78 55.20
N LYS A 2 -4.57 -3.97 55.56
CA LYS A 2 -3.41 -3.32 54.90
C LYS A 2 -2.43 -4.37 54.36
N LYS A 3 -1.95 -4.18 53.13
CA LYS A 3 -0.97 -5.06 52.44
C LYS A 3 0.20 -4.23 51.94
N GLU A 4 1.39 -4.43 52.51
CA GLU A 4 2.56 -3.57 52.26
C GLU A 4 3.47 -4.14 51.16
N PHE A 5 4.02 -3.27 50.31
CA PHE A 5 4.99 -3.67 49.30
C PHE A 5 6.34 -4.03 49.92
N ASN A 6 7.05 -4.98 49.30
CA ASN A 6 8.36 -5.42 49.78
C ASN A 6 9.47 -4.36 49.62
N PHE A 7 9.28 -3.34 48.78
CA PHE A 7 10.22 -2.25 48.50
C PHE A 7 9.69 -0.86 48.90
N THR A 8 10.59 0.09 49.16
CA THR A 8 10.25 1.50 49.43
C THR A 8 9.88 2.25 48.15
N TRP A 9 9.19 3.40 48.28
CA TRP A 9 8.91 4.31 47.16
C TRP A 9 10.17 4.70 46.37
N ALA A 10 11.31 4.93 47.03
CA ALA A 10 12.58 5.21 46.36
C ALA A 10 12.99 4.08 45.40
N ALA A 11 12.96 2.85 45.89
CA ALA A 11 13.35 1.67 45.10
C ALA A 11 12.35 1.41 43.97
N LEU A 12 11.04 1.50 44.24
CA LEU A 12 10.00 1.29 43.23
C LEU A 12 10.03 2.35 42.12
N ASN A 13 10.26 3.62 42.47
CA ASN A 13 10.41 4.70 41.49
C ASN A 13 11.65 4.50 40.60
N LEU A 14 12.78 4.10 41.17
CA LEU A 14 14.00 3.83 40.41
C LEU A 14 13.82 2.62 39.48
N LEU A 15 13.22 1.54 39.99
CA LEU A 15 12.92 0.34 39.20
C LEU A 15 11.95 0.67 38.06
N GLY A 16 10.82 1.33 38.35
CA GLY A 16 9.83 1.74 37.35
C GLY A 16 10.43 2.60 36.24
N LYS A 17 11.21 3.63 36.59
CA LYS A 17 11.89 4.50 35.61
C LYS A 17 12.92 3.77 34.75
N SER A 18 13.57 2.73 35.29
CA SER A 18 14.54 1.91 34.55
C SER A 18 13.88 0.85 33.65
N LEU A 19 12.65 0.46 33.97
CA LEU A 19 11.88 -0.58 33.27
C LEU A 19 11.05 -0.02 32.12
N TYR A 20 10.39 1.13 32.34
CA TYR A 20 9.47 1.71 31.38
C TYR A 20 10.01 3.04 30.84
N SER A 21 10.23 3.08 29.53
CA SER A 21 10.72 4.27 28.83
C SER A 21 9.66 5.36 28.65
N ASN A 22 8.38 5.00 28.72
CA ASN A 22 7.23 5.89 28.56
C ASN A 22 5.94 5.25 29.09
N ALA A 23 4.88 6.05 29.21
CA ALA A 23 3.55 5.61 29.65
C ALA A 23 2.97 4.46 28.81
N TRP A 24 3.27 4.40 27.50
CA TRP A 24 2.75 3.36 26.63
C TRP A 24 3.29 1.99 26.94
N ALA A 25 4.60 1.88 27.17
CA ALA A 25 5.21 0.61 27.56
C ALA A 25 4.57 0.07 28.85
N ALA A 26 4.25 0.95 29.81
CA ALA A 26 3.58 0.57 31.04
C ALA A 26 2.11 0.14 30.80
N ILE A 27 1.35 0.90 30.00
CA ILE A 27 -0.06 0.54 29.67
C ILE A 27 -0.11 -0.81 28.95
N SER A 28 0.77 -1.05 27.97
CA SER A 28 0.84 -2.34 27.27
C SER A 28 1.15 -3.51 28.20
N GLU A 29 2.03 -3.31 29.19
CA GLU A 29 2.34 -4.33 30.20
C GLU A 29 1.11 -4.66 31.07
N LEU A 30 0.30 -3.64 31.39
CA LEU A 30 -0.94 -3.83 32.14
C LEU A 30 -2.01 -4.55 31.31
N VAL A 31 -2.12 -4.23 30.02
CA VAL A 31 -2.98 -4.96 29.07
C VAL A 31 -2.54 -6.42 28.95
N ALA A 32 -1.23 -6.67 28.87
CA ALA A 32 -0.68 -8.02 28.85
C ALA A 32 -1.07 -8.83 30.09
N ASN A 33 -1.11 -8.20 31.28
CA ASN A 33 -1.55 -8.88 32.51
C ASN A 33 -3.01 -9.34 32.43
N GLY A 34 -3.89 -8.57 31.78
CA GLY A 34 -5.29 -8.97 31.56
C GLY A 34 -5.39 -10.18 30.63
N LEU A 35 -4.59 -10.20 29.56
CA LEU A 35 -4.51 -11.33 28.63
C LEU A 35 -3.93 -12.60 29.30
N ASP A 36 -2.89 -12.44 30.12
CA ASP A 36 -2.31 -13.50 30.97
C ASP A 36 -3.34 -14.07 31.96
N ALA A 37 -4.31 -13.26 32.39
CA ALA A 37 -5.46 -13.69 33.18
C ALA A 37 -6.53 -14.42 32.35
N LYS A 38 -6.22 -14.78 31.09
CA LYS A 38 -7.11 -15.46 30.14
C LYS A 38 -8.37 -14.66 29.81
N ALA A 39 -8.30 -13.34 29.88
CA ALA A 39 -9.40 -12.48 29.48
C ALA A 39 -9.67 -12.63 27.98
N THR A 40 -10.95 -12.76 27.60
CA THR A 40 -11.38 -12.68 26.20
C THR A 40 -11.57 -11.23 25.76
N ARG A 41 -11.71 -10.31 26.72
CA ARG A 41 -11.84 -8.87 26.51
C ARG A 41 -10.97 -8.12 27.51
N VAL A 42 -10.09 -7.26 26.99
CA VAL A 42 -9.36 -6.26 27.78
C VAL A 42 -9.69 -4.87 27.23
N SER A 43 -10.28 -4.02 28.05
CA SER A 43 -10.69 -2.67 27.68
C SER A 43 -9.81 -1.64 28.36
N VAL A 44 -9.29 -0.68 27.60
CA VAL A 44 -8.51 0.45 28.10
C VAL A 44 -9.26 1.72 27.78
N PHE A 45 -9.58 2.52 28.79
CA PHE A 45 -10.16 3.84 28.60
C PHE A 45 -9.21 4.90 29.13
N ILE A 46 -8.88 5.88 28.28
CA ILE A 46 -8.01 7.00 28.65
C ILE A 46 -8.83 8.28 28.63
N ASP A 47 -9.00 8.90 29.79
CA ASP A 47 -9.52 10.25 29.90
C ASP A 47 -8.36 11.26 29.90
N ALA A 48 -8.12 11.82 28.72
CA ALA A 48 -7.08 12.80 28.46
C ALA A 48 -7.65 14.22 28.25
N ARG A 49 -8.83 14.52 28.82
CA ARG A 49 -9.39 15.89 28.86
C ARG A 49 -8.39 16.88 29.47
N THR A 50 -7.72 16.46 30.54
CA THR A 50 -6.65 17.20 31.22
C THR A 50 -5.36 16.40 31.18
N LYS A 51 -4.45 16.70 30.25
CA LYS A 51 -3.29 15.82 29.97
C LYS A 51 -2.29 15.67 31.11
N ASN A 52 -2.08 16.68 31.94
CA ASN A 52 -1.20 16.62 33.11
C ASN A 52 -1.87 15.95 34.33
N ASP A 53 -3.14 15.60 34.21
CA ASP A 53 -3.97 15.05 35.27
C ASP A 53 -5.00 14.08 34.68
N ALA A 54 -4.53 13.15 33.86
CA ALA A 54 -5.39 12.20 33.17
C ALA A 54 -5.80 11.04 34.08
N SER A 55 -6.88 10.36 33.73
CA SER A 55 -7.23 9.07 34.34
C SER A 55 -7.22 7.95 33.30
N ILE A 56 -6.87 6.74 33.74
CA ILE A 56 -6.84 5.55 32.89
C ILE A 56 -7.56 4.42 33.62
N GLN A 57 -8.55 3.83 32.98
CA GLN A 57 -9.14 2.56 33.42
C GLN A 57 -8.69 1.42 32.52
N ILE A 58 -8.25 0.31 33.11
CA ILE A 58 -7.95 -0.94 32.41
C ILE A 58 -8.82 -2.02 33.02
N MET A 59 -9.69 -2.62 32.22
CA MET A 59 -10.61 -3.67 32.63
C MET A 59 -10.34 -4.94 31.86
N ASP A 60 -10.33 -6.07 32.56
CA ASP A 60 -10.30 -7.39 31.97
C ASP A 60 -11.43 -8.26 32.54
N ASN A 61 -11.94 -9.18 31.72
CA ASN A 61 -12.87 -10.22 32.13
C ASN A 61 -12.17 -11.56 32.41
N GLY A 62 -10.91 -11.51 32.84
CA GLY A 62 -10.10 -12.67 33.13
C GLY A 62 -10.51 -13.36 34.43
N THR A 63 -9.61 -14.18 34.97
CA THR A 63 -9.87 -14.97 36.19
C THR A 63 -10.09 -14.14 37.45
N GLY A 64 -9.64 -12.89 37.46
CA GLY A 64 -9.59 -12.04 38.66
C GLY A 64 -8.63 -12.57 39.73
N MET A 65 -8.70 -11.98 40.93
CA MET A 65 -7.85 -12.28 42.07
C MET A 65 -8.69 -12.52 43.34
N ARG A 66 -8.32 -13.55 44.13
CA ARG A 66 -8.81 -13.74 45.50
C ARG A 66 -7.93 -12.96 46.48
N ASP A 67 -8.39 -12.75 47.72
CA ASP A 67 -7.65 -12.01 48.76
C ASP A 67 -6.17 -12.42 48.92
N LYS A 68 -5.88 -13.73 48.90
CA LYS A 68 -4.49 -14.24 48.98
C LYS A 68 -3.64 -13.88 47.77
N ALA A 69 -4.22 -13.65 46.59
CA ALA A 69 -3.48 -13.24 45.41
C ALA A 69 -3.00 -11.78 45.52
N ILE A 70 -3.66 -10.95 46.32
CA ILE A 70 -3.19 -9.58 46.63
C ILE A 70 -1.92 -9.61 47.48
N ASP A 71 -1.77 -10.60 48.38
CA ASP A 71 -0.49 -10.82 49.10
C ASP A 71 0.67 -11.11 48.13
N THR A 72 0.40 -11.87 47.07
CA THR A 72 1.37 -12.10 46.00
C THR A 72 1.55 -10.86 45.11
N TYR A 73 0.53 -10.01 44.97
CA TYR A 73 0.61 -8.78 44.17
C TYR A 73 1.65 -7.80 44.75
N VAL A 74 1.61 -7.55 46.06
CA VAL A 74 2.53 -6.60 46.74
C VAL A 74 3.98 -7.10 46.86
N ASN A 75 4.22 -8.39 46.59
CA ASN A 75 5.55 -8.99 46.53
C ASN A 75 6.13 -8.90 45.10
N VAL A 76 7.00 -7.92 44.87
CA VAL A 76 7.68 -7.68 43.59
C VAL A 76 8.92 -8.57 43.45
N GLY A 77 9.15 -9.15 42.27
CA GLY A 77 10.34 -9.96 41.97
C GLY A 77 10.22 -11.46 42.26
N TYR A 78 9.00 -11.93 42.57
CA TYR A 78 8.71 -13.35 42.73
C TYR A 78 8.70 -14.06 41.37
N ASP A 79 9.49 -15.13 41.22
CA ASP A 79 9.44 -15.97 40.03
C ASP A 79 8.11 -16.72 40.01
N ARG A 80 7.22 -16.27 39.12
CA ARG A 80 5.86 -16.76 39.05
C ARG A 80 5.84 -18.20 38.56
N ARG A 81 6.84 -18.62 37.78
CA ARG A 81 6.96 -19.97 37.20
C ARG A 81 7.47 -20.96 38.25
N ASP A 82 8.41 -20.55 39.11
CA ASP A 82 8.92 -21.40 40.21
C ASP A 82 7.78 -21.89 41.13
N TYR A 83 6.78 -21.06 41.45
CA TYR A 83 5.61 -21.48 42.24
C TYR A 83 4.80 -22.62 41.61
N TYR A 84 4.58 -22.58 40.29
CA TYR A 84 3.75 -23.57 39.60
C TYR A 84 4.47 -24.91 39.40
N TYR A 85 5.80 -24.90 39.26
CA TYR A 85 6.61 -26.13 39.23
C TYR A 85 6.56 -26.93 40.54
N HIS A 86 6.15 -26.31 41.66
CA HIS A 86 5.97 -26.97 42.96
C HIS A 86 4.52 -27.43 43.22
N SER A 87 3.58 -27.19 42.29
CA SER A 87 2.23 -27.74 42.36
C SER A 87 2.17 -29.09 41.64
N ASN A 88 1.60 -30.13 42.29
CA ASN A 88 1.67 -31.55 41.89
C ASN A 88 1.00 -31.94 40.55
N SER A 89 0.81 -31.02 39.60
CA SER A 89 0.25 -31.32 38.28
C SER A 89 0.72 -30.30 37.23
N PRO A 90 1.74 -30.64 36.40
CA PRO A 90 2.08 -29.84 35.25
C PRO A 90 0.95 -29.94 34.21
N THR A 91 0.33 -28.81 33.86
CA THR A 91 -0.70 -28.74 32.82
C THR A 91 -0.21 -27.90 31.65
N GLU A 92 -0.75 -28.09 30.44
CA GLU A 92 -0.47 -27.27 29.24
C GLU A 92 -0.62 -25.76 29.51
N ALA A 93 -1.45 -25.37 30.50
CA ALA A 93 -1.61 -24.00 30.95
C ALA A 93 -0.33 -23.36 31.54
N GLN A 94 0.67 -24.16 31.94
CA GLN A 94 1.94 -23.68 32.51
C GLN A 94 2.91 -23.14 31.45
N ASN A 95 2.87 -23.68 30.23
CA ASN A 95 3.68 -23.19 29.10
C ASN A 95 3.20 -21.81 28.60
N ASN A 96 1.97 -21.41 28.95
CA ASN A 96 1.33 -20.17 28.51
C ASN A 96 1.56 -18.97 29.45
N ILE A 97 2.33 -19.11 30.54
CA ILE A 97 2.65 -17.96 31.41
C ILE A 97 3.73 -17.10 30.74
N MET A 98 3.32 -15.95 30.18
CA MET A 98 4.20 -15.07 29.41
C MET A 98 5.28 -14.39 30.28
N GLY A 99 4.97 -14.06 31.54
CA GLY A 99 5.89 -13.34 32.45
C GLY A 99 6.72 -14.24 33.39
N ARG A 100 8.06 -14.08 33.39
CA ARG A 100 8.99 -14.85 34.24
C ARG A 100 9.09 -14.37 35.70
N LYS A 101 9.30 -13.07 35.97
CA LYS A 101 9.64 -12.54 37.33
C LYS A 101 8.58 -11.70 38.04
N GLY A 102 7.34 -11.65 37.51
CA GLY A 102 6.23 -10.96 38.18
C GLY A 102 6.39 -9.44 38.39
N ILE A 103 7.27 -8.78 37.62
CA ILE A 103 7.58 -7.34 37.73
C ILE A 103 6.62 -6.42 36.97
N GLY A 104 5.75 -6.97 36.10
CA GLY A 104 4.78 -6.19 35.31
C GLY A 104 3.78 -5.37 36.16
N LYS A 105 3.65 -5.69 37.45
CA LYS A 105 2.86 -4.95 38.44
C LYS A 105 3.42 -3.54 38.71
N LEU A 106 4.71 -3.33 38.45
CA LEU A 106 5.37 -2.02 38.59
C LEU A 106 4.89 -1.00 37.54
N ALA A 107 4.24 -1.45 36.47
CA ALA A 107 3.68 -0.56 35.45
C ALA A 107 2.63 0.40 36.02
N ALA A 108 1.76 -0.08 36.93
CA ALA A 108 0.76 0.76 37.59
C ALA A 108 1.42 1.85 38.45
N LEU A 109 2.43 1.48 39.24
CA LEU A 109 3.21 2.39 40.08
C LEU A 109 4.03 3.42 39.28
N TYR A 110 4.47 3.04 38.07
CA TYR A 110 5.15 3.96 37.16
C TYR A 110 4.18 5.03 36.63
N LEU A 111 2.94 4.64 36.32
CA LEU A 111 1.92 5.52 35.75
C LEU A 111 1.25 6.42 36.79
N SER A 112 1.00 5.89 37.99
CA SER A 112 0.27 6.61 39.03
C SER A 112 0.70 6.22 40.44
N LYS A 113 0.70 7.23 41.32
CA LYS A 113 0.85 7.05 42.78
C LYS A 113 -0.48 6.92 43.51
N ASP A 114 -1.60 7.05 42.80
CA ASP A 114 -2.96 6.96 43.31
C ASP A 114 -3.77 6.07 42.36
N TYR A 115 -3.93 4.79 42.75
CA TYR A 115 -4.69 3.85 41.93
C TYR A 115 -5.50 2.86 42.76
N TYR A 116 -6.55 2.35 42.12
CA TYR A 116 -7.45 1.34 42.69
C TYR A 116 -7.38 0.06 41.87
N ILE A 117 -7.44 -1.09 42.56
CA ILE A 117 -7.62 -2.41 41.98
C ILE A 117 -8.95 -2.93 42.50
N GLN A 118 -9.95 -3.01 41.62
CA GLN A 118 -11.17 -3.77 41.87
C GLN A 118 -11.04 -5.13 41.21
N THR A 119 -11.35 -6.20 41.93
CA THR A 119 -11.21 -7.56 41.37
C THR A 119 -12.28 -8.50 41.92
N LYS A 120 -12.78 -9.38 41.05
CA LYS A 120 -13.81 -10.38 41.38
C LYS A 120 -13.49 -11.70 40.72
N THR A 121 -13.89 -12.79 41.38
CA THR A 121 -13.84 -14.15 40.83
C THR A 121 -15.25 -14.72 40.83
N SER A 122 -15.51 -15.75 40.02
CA SER A 122 -16.83 -16.39 39.93
C SER A 122 -17.40 -16.83 41.28
N ASP A 123 -16.50 -17.09 42.25
CA ASP A 123 -16.84 -17.70 43.54
C ASP A 123 -16.64 -16.75 44.72
N SER A 124 -16.30 -15.47 44.49
CA SER A 124 -16.01 -14.51 45.56
C SER A 124 -16.60 -13.13 45.28
N ALA A 125 -17.05 -12.47 46.35
CA ALA A 125 -17.46 -11.07 46.27
C ALA A 125 -16.32 -10.18 45.72
N PRO A 126 -16.64 -9.10 45.00
CA PRO A 126 -15.65 -8.14 44.55
C PRO A 126 -14.92 -7.52 45.73
N THR A 127 -13.62 -7.29 45.58
CA THR A 127 -12.81 -6.54 46.54
C THR A 127 -12.17 -5.34 45.87
N THR A 128 -12.06 -4.23 46.60
CA THR A 128 -11.47 -3.00 46.13
C THR A 128 -10.28 -2.63 46.99
N TRP A 129 -9.12 -2.48 46.34
CA TRP A 129 -7.86 -2.18 46.99
C TRP A 129 -7.34 -0.83 46.49
N HIS A 130 -7.14 0.11 47.40
CA HIS A 130 -6.61 1.43 47.09
C HIS A 130 -5.14 1.54 47.49
N LEU A 131 -4.31 2.06 46.60
CA LEU A 131 -2.97 2.51 46.97
C LEU A 131 -3.04 3.88 47.65
N ALA A 132 -3.59 3.92 48.87
CA ALA A 132 -3.52 5.08 49.74
C ALA A 132 -2.15 5.13 50.41
N SER A 133 -1.23 6.01 49.99
CA SER A 133 0.01 6.14 50.77
C SER A 133 0.67 7.52 50.77
N ASP A 134 1.30 7.77 51.92
CA ASP A 134 2.40 8.68 52.14
C ASP A 134 3.49 8.53 51.06
N THR A 135 3.68 9.58 50.27
CA THR A 135 4.57 9.59 49.11
C THR A 135 6.05 9.85 49.46
N ARG A 136 6.40 9.88 50.75
CA ARG A 136 7.80 9.98 51.21
C ARG A 136 8.61 8.79 50.71
N LEU A 137 9.76 9.08 50.09
CA LEU A 137 10.61 8.10 49.41
C LEU A 137 11.10 6.94 50.29
N ALA A 138 11.24 7.17 51.60
CA ALA A 138 11.73 6.18 52.55
C ALA A 138 10.66 5.16 53.02
N VAL A 139 9.39 5.40 52.71
CA VAL A 139 8.27 4.58 53.18
C VAL A 139 7.92 3.51 52.14
N LYS A 140 7.45 2.36 52.62
CA LYS A 140 6.89 1.31 51.76
C LYS A 140 5.42 1.62 51.44
N PRO A 141 5.03 1.71 50.16
CA PRO A 141 3.63 1.85 49.79
C PRO A 141 2.83 0.64 50.27
N TYR A 142 1.52 0.81 50.37
CA TYR A 142 0.62 -0.26 50.79
C TYR A 142 -0.75 -0.12 50.15
N LEU A 143 -1.43 -1.25 49.97
CA LEU A 143 -2.83 -1.31 49.55
C LEU A 143 -3.73 -1.41 50.79
N THR A 144 -4.78 -0.59 50.83
CA THR A 144 -5.88 -0.69 51.80
C THR A 144 -7.10 -1.29 51.15
N LEU A 145 -7.75 -2.22 51.86
CA LEU A 145 -9.07 -2.69 51.45
C LEU A 145 -10.09 -1.59 51.73
N GLU A 146 -10.74 -1.09 50.68
CA GLU A 146 -11.79 -0.08 50.75
C GLU A 146 -13.17 -0.73 50.83
N THR A 147 -14.04 -0.16 51.66
CA THR A 147 -15.43 -0.60 51.79
C THR A 147 -16.35 0.36 51.05
N GLY A 148 -16.81 -0.03 49.86
CA GLY A 148 -17.73 0.76 49.02
C GLY A 148 -17.40 0.69 47.52
N ILE A 149 -18.29 1.22 46.68
CA ILE A 149 -18.01 1.46 45.26
C ILE A 149 -17.19 2.75 45.16
N VAL A 150 -15.97 2.66 44.64
CA VAL A 150 -15.08 3.82 44.49
C VAL A 150 -15.43 4.61 43.24
N THR A 151 -15.62 3.93 42.12
CA THR A 151 -15.99 4.47 40.82
C THR A 151 -16.49 3.31 39.95
N ASP A 152 -17.50 3.56 39.13
CA ASP A 152 -18.06 2.58 38.20
C ASP A 152 -17.10 2.30 37.04
N ALA A 153 -17.18 1.10 36.48
CA ALA A 153 -16.39 0.73 35.32
C ALA A 153 -16.93 1.47 34.09
N ILE A 154 -16.06 2.11 33.31
CA ILE A 154 -16.50 2.82 32.09
C ILE A 154 -17.03 1.86 31.02
N ASP A 155 -16.49 0.64 30.95
CA ASP A 155 -17.01 -0.42 30.09
C ASP A 155 -18.02 -1.28 30.87
N PRO A 156 -19.31 -1.25 30.51
CA PRO A 156 -20.35 -2.01 31.21
C PRO A 156 -20.17 -3.52 31.09
N GLU A 157 -19.37 -4.00 30.14
CA GLU A 157 -19.02 -5.44 30.00
C GLU A 157 -18.31 -5.98 31.25
N TRP A 158 -17.53 -5.14 31.94
CA TRP A 158 -16.83 -5.57 33.14
C TRP A 158 -17.81 -5.90 34.28
N GLU A 159 -18.85 -5.09 34.46
CA GLU A 159 -19.86 -5.31 35.51
C GLU A 159 -20.64 -6.61 35.27
N GLN A 160 -20.98 -6.89 34.01
CA GLN A 160 -21.69 -8.09 33.59
C GLN A 160 -20.85 -9.37 33.68
N SER A 161 -19.52 -9.25 33.70
CA SER A 161 -18.62 -10.39 33.77
C SER A 161 -18.60 -11.00 35.18
N PRO A 162 -18.64 -12.34 35.33
CA PRO A 162 -18.62 -12.99 36.65
C PRO A 162 -17.24 -12.92 37.34
N SER A 163 -16.17 -12.68 36.57
CA SER A 163 -14.80 -12.53 37.06
C SER A 163 -14.07 -11.46 36.27
N GLY A 164 -13.00 -10.91 36.85
CA GLY A 164 -12.16 -9.92 36.17
C GLY A 164 -11.43 -8.98 37.12
N THR A 165 -10.66 -8.07 36.54
CA THR A 165 -9.95 -7.00 37.27
C THR A 165 -10.19 -5.66 36.59
N LEU A 166 -10.44 -4.62 37.38
CA LEU A 166 -10.51 -3.22 36.98
C LEU A 166 -9.40 -2.48 37.72
N LEU A 167 -8.51 -1.86 36.96
CA LEU A 167 -7.44 -1.00 37.46
C LEU A 167 -7.76 0.45 37.09
N ILE A 168 -7.86 1.32 38.09
CA ILE A 168 -8.15 2.75 37.93
C ILE A 168 -6.92 3.53 38.33
N LEU A 169 -6.26 4.19 37.38
CA LEU A 169 -5.07 5.01 37.59
C LEU A 169 -5.48 6.49 37.53
N ASN A 170 -5.28 7.24 38.63
CA ASN A 170 -5.56 8.67 38.68
C ASN A 170 -4.28 9.48 38.51
N HIS A 171 -4.41 10.79 38.22
CA HIS A 171 -3.29 11.72 38.21
C HIS A 171 -2.12 11.29 37.30
N VAL A 172 -2.44 10.74 36.13
CA VAL A 172 -1.46 10.27 35.15
C VAL A 172 -1.00 11.44 34.28
N ASP A 173 0.32 11.68 34.22
CA ASP A 173 0.89 12.71 33.36
C ASP A 173 1.09 12.19 31.92
N LEU A 174 0.26 12.68 31.01
CA LEU A 174 0.28 12.45 29.56
C LEU A 174 0.70 13.69 28.76
N THR A 175 1.29 14.72 29.38
CA THR A 175 1.68 15.97 28.70
C THR A 175 2.67 15.78 27.55
N GLY A 176 3.51 14.75 27.62
CA GLY A 176 4.42 14.35 26.54
C GLY A 176 3.73 13.79 25.28
N LEU A 177 2.40 13.67 25.27
CA LEU A 177 1.65 12.97 24.24
C LEU A 177 0.74 13.92 23.43
N GLY A 178 1.17 14.22 22.21
CA GLY A 178 0.37 14.95 21.22
C GLY A 178 -0.81 14.13 20.71
N ASN A 179 -1.80 14.78 20.06
CA ASN A 179 -3.00 14.09 19.54
C ASN A 179 -2.67 12.96 18.55
N VAL A 180 -1.60 13.13 17.76
CA VAL A 180 -1.11 12.10 16.82
C VAL A 180 -0.53 10.88 17.55
N ALA A 181 -0.05 11.02 18.79
CA ALA A 181 0.47 9.91 19.58
C ALA A 181 -0.65 8.96 20.03
N PHE A 182 -1.86 9.48 20.28
CA PHE A 182 -3.02 8.65 20.60
C PHE A 182 -3.50 7.81 19.40
N ASN A 183 -3.45 8.35 18.18
CA ASN A 183 -3.79 7.56 16.98
C ASN A 183 -2.80 6.40 16.76
N ALA A 184 -1.52 6.62 17.10
CA ALA A 184 -0.51 5.56 17.07
C ALA A 184 -0.67 4.52 18.20
N LEU A 185 -1.39 4.85 19.29
CA LEU A 185 -1.57 3.98 20.44
C LEU A 185 -2.23 2.65 20.05
N SER A 186 -3.31 2.70 19.28
CA SER A 186 -3.98 1.48 18.80
C SER A 186 -3.01 0.57 18.04
N HIS A 187 -2.20 1.14 17.14
CA HIS A 187 -1.24 0.36 16.37
C HIS A 187 -0.12 -0.22 17.26
N ASN A 188 0.37 0.57 18.21
CA ASN A 188 1.41 0.13 19.13
C ASN A 188 0.91 -0.97 20.07
N LEU A 189 -0.32 -0.87 20.59
CA LEU A 189 -0.96 -1.92 21.38
C LEU A 189 -1.15 -3.19 20.56
N ALA A 190 -1.64 -3.07 19.33
CA ALA A 190 -1.80 -4.20 18.42
C ALA A 190 -0.46 -4.94 18.21
N ASN A 191 0.65 -4.21 18.12
CA ASN A 191 1.99 -4.77 17.93
C ASN A 191 2.59 -5.46 19.16
N HIS A 192 2.00 -5.35 20.36
CA HIS A 192 2.55 -6.02 21.55
C HIS A 192 2.34 -7.54 21.55
N PHE A 193 1.45 -8.05 20.71
CA PHE A 193 1.08 -9.46 20.66
C PHE A 193 1.06 -9.96 19.22
N LEU A 194 1.12 -11.28 19.02
CA LEU A 194 0.95 -11.90 17.70
C LEU A 194 -0.53 -12.07 17.37
N SER A 195 -0.92 -11.87 16.10
CA SER A 195 -2.32 -12.06 15.67
C SER A 195 -2.83 -13.48 15.94
N SER A 196 -1.96 -14.50 15.80
CA SER A 196 -2.29 -15.90 16.10
C SER A 196 -2.64 -16.13 17.57
N SER A 197 -2.05 -15.36 18.49
CA SER A 197 -2.33 -15.46 19.92
C SER A 197 -3.64 -14.79 20.36
N MET A 198 -4.25 -13.98 19.49
CA MET A 198 -5.44 -13.15 19.78
C MET A 198 -6.76 -13.76 19.28
N GLN A 199 -6.80 -15.03 18.84
CA GLN A 199 -7.99 -15.58 18.19
C GLN A 199 -9.27 -15.54 19.06
N SER A 200 -9.14 -15.66 20.38
CA SER A 200 -10.26 -15.58 21.35
C SER A 200 -10.15 -14.38 22.30
N GLN A 201 -9.12 -13.55 22.16
CA GLN A 201 -8.84 -12.41 23.03
C GLN A 201 -8.85 -11.12 22.22
N ALA A 202 -9.50 -10.08 22.75
CA ALA A 202 -9.60 -8.80 22.07
C ALA A 202 -9.28 -7.64 23.01
N ILE A 203 -8.54 -6.67 22.49
CA ILE A 203 -8.23 -5.42 23.17
C ILE A 203 -9.15 -4.34 22.61
N TYR A 204 -9.73 -3.54 23.49
CA TYR A 204 -10.58 -2.40 23.15
C TYR A 204 -9.97 -1.14 23.73
N LEU A 205 -9.94 -0.05 22.95
CA LEU A 205 -9.38 1.22 23.35
C LEU A 205 -10.43 2.33 23.20
N GLY A 206 -10.69 3.04 24.29
CA GLY A 206 -11.47 4.27 24.34
C GLY A 206 -10.59 5.46 24.72
N LEU A 207 -10.89 6.63 24.15
CA LEU A 207 -10.17 7.87 24.42
C LEU A 207 -11.13 9.04 24.50
N ALA A 208 -11.05 9.80 25.58
CA ALA A 208 -11.76 11.06 25.74
C ALA A 208 -10.80 12.25 25.81
N ARG A 209 -11.00 13.24 24.95
CA ARG A 209 -10.23 14.51 24.95
C ARG A 209 -11.08 15.72 25.32
N ASN A 210 -12.40 15.53 25.38
CA ASN A 210 -13.38 16.53 25.76
C ASN A 210 -14.60 15.83 26.39
N GLU A 211 -15.48 16.62 27.02
CA GLU A 211 -16.71 16.12 27.67
C GLU A 211 -17.60 15.29 26.74
N LYS A 212 -17.71 15.69 25.47
CA LYS A 212 -18.56 14.98 24.50
C LYS A 212 -18.03 13.58 24.22
N GLU A 213 -16.72 13.42 24.08
CA GLU A 213 -16.07 12.11 23.89
C GLU A 213 -16.15 11.27 25.17
N TYR A 214 -15.98 11.89 26.35
CA TYR A 214 -16.11 11.20 27.63
C TYR A 214 -17.50 10.58 27.80
N ASN A 215 -18.56 11.37 27.62
CA ASN A 215 -19.95 10.91 27.81
C ASN A 215 -20.41 9.83 26.83
N LYS A 216 -19.67 9.59 25.74
CA LYS A 216 -19.99 8.51 24.79
C LYS A 216 -19.51 7.13 25.26
N HIS A 217 -18.43 7.08 26.06
CA HIS A 217 -17.73 5.84 26.42
C HIS A 217 -17.47 4.93 25.20
N GLU A 218 -17.04 5.52 24.08
CA GLU A 218 -16.85 4.81 22.82
C GLU A 218 -15.55 4.00 22.85
N PHE A 219 -15.66 2.69 22.58
CA PHE A 219 -14.53 1.77 22.50
C PHE A 219 -14.37 1.25 21.08
N HIS A 220 -13.13 1.23 20.60
CA HIS A 220 -12.78 0.63 19.32
C HIS A 220 -11.91 -0.59 19.54
N LYS A 221 -12.20 -1.67 18.82
CA LYS A 221 -11.36 -2.85 18.82
C LYS A 221 -9.99 -2.49 18.25
N VAL A 222 -8.93 -2.90 18.94
CA VAL A 222 -7.55 -2.74 18.51
C VAL A 222 -7.24 -3.85 17.52
N GLU A 223 -6.84 -3.48 16.30
CA GLU A 223 -6.54 -4.42 15.22
C GLU A 223 -5.15 -4.15 14.63
N LYS A 224 -4.46 -5.22 14.21
CA LYS A 224 -3.22 -5.07 13.46
C LYS A 224 -3.53 -4.58 12.06
N MET A 225 -2.83 -3.53 11.65
CA MET A 225 -2.94 -2.98 10.30
C MET A 225 -1.59 -3.14 9.59
N ILE A 226 -1.34 -4.36 9.11
CA ILE A 226 -0.15 -4.69 8.33
C ILE A 226 -0.49 -4.49 6.85
N ALA A 227 0.38 -3.77 6.14
CA ALA A 227 0.20 -3.42 4.73
C ALA A 227 0.79 -4.51 3.81
N PHE A 228 0.24 -5.73 3.86
CA PHE A 228 0.78 -6.89 3.13
C PHE A 228 0.87 -6.67 1.61
N HIS A 229 -0.07 -5.91 1.02
CA HIS A 229 -0.06 -5.63 -0.43
C HIS A 229 0.96 -4.55 -0.83
N ASN A 230 1.56 -3.86 0.15
CA ASN A 230 2.68 -2.94 -0.10
C ASN A 230 4.04 -3.65 -0.10
N TYR A 231 4.11 -4.95 0.21
CA TYR A 231 5.36 -5.69 0.14
C TYR A 231 5.69 -6.10 -1.30
N ALA A 232 6.92 -5.83 -1.72
CA ALA A 232 7.46 -6.37 -2.96
C ALA A 232 7.94 -7.82 -2.81
N MET A 233 8.24 -8.22 -1.57
CA MET A 233 8.81 -9.52 -1.24
C MET A 233 8.47 -9.87 0.21
N ILE A 234 8.18 -11.13 0.51
CA ILE A 234 8.08 -11.62 1.88
C ILE A 234 8.81 -12.96 2.00
N LEU A 235 9.47 -13.16 3.12
CA LEU A 235 10.01 -14.44 3.58
C LEU A 235 9.15 -14.89 4.75
N GLU A 236 8.70 -16.14 4.76
CA GLU A 236 7.91 -16.70 5.86
C GLU A 236 8.42 -18.08 6.26
N ASN A 237 8.20 -18.39 7.53
CA ASN A 237 8.29 -19.73 8.11
C ASN A 237 7.14 -19.88 9.12
N LEU A 238 5.94 -20.03 8.60
CA LEU A 238 4.70 -20.12 9.37
C LEU A 238 4.01 -21.46 9.12
N SER A 239 3.42 -22.02 10.18
CA SER A 239 2.47 -23.12 10.03
C SER A 239 1.15 -22.62 9.41
N PRO A 240 0.40 -23.44 8.65
CA PRO A 240 -0.85 -23.01 8.00
C PRO A 240 -1.88 -22.39 8.94
N GLU A 241 -1.95 -22.84 10.20
CA GLU A 241 -2.86 -22.31 11.22
C GLU A 241 -2.48 -20.93 11.77
N ASN A 242 -1.21 -20.53 11.59
CA ASN A 242 -0.66 -19.26 12.05
C ASN A 242 -0.37 -18.28 10.90
N GLU A 243 -0.60 -18.69 9.65
CA GLU A 243 -0.38 -17.88 8.46
C GLU A 243 -1.49 -16.82 8.32
N PRO A 244 -1.14 -15.51 8.23
CA PRO A 244 -2.11 -14.46 7.92
C PRO A 244 -2.85 -14.76 6.61
N LYS A 245 -4.15 -14.45 6.58
CA LYS A 245 -5.02 -14.68 5.40
C LYS A 245 -4.43 -14.05 4.15
N GLU A 246 -3.89 -12.84 4.28
CA GLU A 246 -3.29 -12.05 3.21
C GLU A 246 -2.04 -12.74 2.64
N ILE A 247 -1.17 -13.29 3.49
CA ILE A 247 0.02 -14.03 3.02
C ILE A 247 -0.41 -15.27 2.24
N ARG A 248 -1.42 -16.00 2.72
CA ARG A 248 -1.96 -17.17 2.02
C ARG A 248 -2.55 -16.79 0.65
N GLU A 249 -3.36 -15.73 0.60
CA GLU A 249 -3.93 -15.22 -0.65
C GLU A 249 -2.86 -14.82 -1.67
N ILE A 250 -1.82 -14.11 -1.21
CA ILE A 250 -0.67 -13.71 -2.02
C ILE A 250 0.08 -14.94 -2.56
N LYS A 251 0.20 -16.02 -1.79
CA LYS A 251 0.85 -17.27 -2.22
C LYS A 251 0.03 -18.06 -3.24
N GLU A 252 -1.30 -18.12 -3.05
CA GLU A 252 -2.21 -18.88 -3.91
C GLU A 252 -2.45 -18.19 -5.27
N HIS A 253 -2.66 -16.87 -5.26
CA HIS A 253 -3.11 -16.11 -6.43
C HIS A 253 -2.02 -15.20 -7.01
N GLY A 254 -0.89 -15.03 -6.31
CA GLY A 254 0.07 -13.98 -6.59
C GLY A 254 -0.43 -12.60 -6.13
N SER A 255 0.44 -11.61 -6.19
CA SER A 255 0.08 -10.21 -5.93
C SER A 255 0.94 -9.30 -6.79
N THR A 256 0.38 -8.16 -7.19
CA THR A 256 1.09 -7.13 -7.94
C THR A 256 1.26 -5.90 -7.06
N VAL A 257 2.50 -5.47 -6.86
CA VAL A 257 2.81 -4.25 -6.10
C VAL A 257 3.37 -3.17 -7.01
N LEU A 258 3.03 -1.92 -6.72
CA LEU A 258 3.59 -0.76 -7.39
C LEU A 258 4.89 -0.36 -6.72
N ILE A 259 5.99 -0.37 -7.48
CA ILE A 259 7.30 0.07 -7.03
C ILE A 259 7.65 1.40 -7.71
N PRO A 260 7.94 2.48 -6.94
CA PRO A 260 8.35 3.75 -7.54
C PRO A 260 9.73 3.63 -8.18
N TYR A 261 9.94 4.39 -9.25
CA TYR A 261 11.24 4.45 -9.91
C TYR A 261 12.29 5.13 -9.03
N PRO A 262 13.56 4.73 -9.14
CA PRO A 262 14.65 5.44 -8.49
C PRO A 262 14.77 6.85 -9.07
N ASN A 263 14.61 7.89 -8.24
CA ASN A 263 14.78 9.30 -8.60
C ASN A 263 13.79 9.88 -9.64
N SER A 264 12.60 9.28 -9.84
CA SER A 264 11.57 9.89 -10.70
C SER A 264 10.78 10.96 -9.92
N ASP A 265 10.46 12.05 -10.61
CA ASP A 265 9.48 13.04 -10.17
C ASP A 265 8.14 12.35 -9.82
N GLU A 266 7.40 12.85 -8.83
CA GLU A 266 6.19 12.18 -8.30
C GLU A 266 5.11 11.94 -9.37
N SER A 267 5.20 12.66 -10.49
CA SER A 267 4.32 12.63 -11.67
C SER A 267 4.68 11.56 -12.71
N LYS A 268 5.93 11.04 -12.76
CA LYS A 268 6.37 10.04 -13.75
C LYS A 268 6.29 8.63 -13.15
N GLN A 269 5.07 8.18 -12.86
CA GLN A 269 4.80 6.86 -12.29
C GLN A 269 4.61 5.83 -13.41
N THR A 270 5.66 5.12 -13.81
CA THR A 270 5.44 3.81 -14.45
C THR A 270 5.51 2.75 -13.37
N LYS A 271 4.32 2.25 -13.07
CA LYS A 271 4.04 1.15 -12.17
C LYS A 271 4.68 -0.10 -12.74
N VAL A 272 5.78 -0.57 -12.15
CA VAL A 272 6.31 -1.88 -12.55
C VAL A 272 5.60 -2.96 -11.78
N GLN A 273 4.83 -3.74 -12.54
CA GLN A 273 4.21 -4.97 -12.11
C GLN A 273 5.33 -5.95 -11.75
N VAL A 274 5.64 -6.07 -10.46
CA VAL A 274 6.50 -7.17 -10.03
C VAL A 274 5.67 -8.44 -10.01
N SER A 275 6.16 -9.40 -10.79
CA SER A 275 5.79 -10.81 -10.86
C SER A 275 5.38 -11.39 -9.50
N SER A 276 4.48 -12.37 -9.54
CA SER A 276 4.06 -13.23 -8.43
C SER A 276 5.13 -13.39 -7.35
N PHE A 277 4.68 -13.34 -6.10
CA PHE A 277 5.44 -13.65 -4.90
C PHE A 277 6.49 -14.75 -5.16
N SER A 278 7.73 -14.35 -5.47
CA SER A 278 8.80 -15.31 -5.68
C SER A 278 9.45 -15.49 -4.33
N SER A 279 9.22 -16.64 -3.71
CA SER A 279 9.99 -17.06 -2.54
C SER A 279 11.47 -16.82 -2.86
N VAL A 280 12.13 -15.97 -2.08
CA VAL A 280 13.54 -15.67 -2.33
C VAL A 280 14.31 -16.95 -2.08
N LYS A 281 14.95 -17.47 -3.12
CA LYS A 281 15.93 -18.56 -2.99
C LYS A 281 17.18 -17.96 -2.38
N VAL A 282 17.29 -18.02 -1.06
CA VAL A 282 18.54 -17.69 -0.36
C VAL A 282 19.52 -18.82 -0.66
N LYS A 283 20.63 -18.48 -1.34
CA LYS A 283 21.65 -19.45 -1.78
C LYS A 283 22.16 -20.33 -0.63
N ASP A 284 22.23 -19.74 0.57
CA ASP A 284 22.61 -20.38 1.83
C ASP A 284 21.50 -20.15 2.89
N ARG A 285 20.31 -20.76 2.72
CA ARG A 285 19.24 -20.61 3.73
C ARG A 285 19.74 -21.11 5.09
N PRO A 286 19.82 -20.26 6.12
CA PRO A 286 20.05 -20.76 7.47
C PRO A 286 18.87 -21.67 7.86
N SER A 287 19.16 -22.73 8.62
CA SER A 287 18.09 -23.58 9.14
C SER A 287 17.25 -22.80 10.14
N TYR A 288 15.95 -22.67 9.87
CA TYR A 288 15.01 -22.01 10.78
C TYR A 288 14.74 -22.84 12.04
N GLN A 289 15.11 -24.12 12.03
CA GLN A 289 14.99 -25.02 13.17
C GLN A 289 16.30 -25.78 13.39
N GLY A 290 16.60 -26.16 14.61
CA GLY A 290 17.83 -26.87 14.90
C GLY A 290 17.96 -27.23 16.37
N ILE A 291 19.18 -27.58 16.75
CA ILE A 291 19.54 -27.90 18.13
C ILE A 291 20.51 -26.83 18.63
N TYR A 292 20.18 -26.24 19.77
CA TYR A 292 21.08 -25.41 20.54
C TYR A 292 21.79 -26.30 21.58
N GLU A 293 23.10 -26.29 21.56
CA GLU A 293 23.94 -27.08 22.45
C GLU A 293 24.49 -26.19 23.58
N ILE A 294 24.30 -26.63 24.82
CA ILE A 294 24.80 -25.93 26.00
C ILE A 294 25.26 -26.94 27.06
N SER A 295 26.28 -26.59 27.83
CA SER A 295 26.69 -27.41 28.99
C SER A 295 25.52 -27.60 29.95
N SER A 296 25.30 -28.84 30.38
CA SER A 296 24.19 -29.20 31.27
C SER A 296 24.29 -28.52 32.65
N GLU A 297 25.46 -27.99 33.01
CA GLU A 297 25.68 -27.27 34.27
C GLU A 297 24.93 -25.93 34.36
N PHE A 298 24.56 -25.35 33.22
CA PHE A 298 23.80 -24.09 33.17
C PHE A 298 22.29 -24.30 33.24
N LEU A 299 21.82 -25.56 33.26
CA LEU A 299 20.40 -25.87 33.25
C LEU A 299 19.79 -25.78 34.65
N ASP A 300 18.51 -25.38 34.69
CA ASP A 300 17.73 -25.54 35.91
C ASP A 300 17.45 -27.03 36.17
N ALA A 301 18.13 -27.58 37.18
CA ALA A 301 18.04 -28.99 37.54
C ALA A 301 16.64 -29.44 37.99
N LYS A 302 15.78 -28.53 38.46
CA LYS A 302 14.40 -28.84 38.84
C LYS A 302 13.54 -29.03 37.59
N ILE A 303 13.64 -28.08 36.66
CA ILE A 303 12.83 -28.07 35.43
C ILE A 303 13.28 -29.20 34.49
N LEU A 304 14.59 -29.51 34.47
CA LEU A 304 15.13 -30.62 33.68
C LEU A 304 14.48 -31.96 34.01
N ARG A 305 14.07 -32.20 35.26
CA ARG A 305 13.37 -33.44 35.66
C ARG A 305 11.97 -33.56 35.05
N LEU A 306 11.40 -32.45 34.60
CA LEU A 306 10.04 -32.36 34.05
C LEU A 306 10.02 -32.32 32.52
N ARG A 307 11.17 -32.14 31.85
CA ARG A 307 11.30 -31.98 30.39
C ARG A 307 11.88 -33.24 29.75
N GLN A 308 11.04 -34.04 29.08
CA GLN A 308 11.45 -35.29 28.41
C GLN A 308 12.01 -35.07 27.00
N ASP A 309 11.83 -33.88 26.42
CA ASP A 309 12.26 -33.49 25.09
C ASP A 309 13.76 -33.15 25.00
N VAL A 310 14.43 -32.92 26.13
CA VAL A 310 15.84 -32.53 26.17
C VAL A 310 16.74 -33.74 26.44
N LYS A 311 17.66 -34.01 25.51
CA LYS A 311 18.67 -35.07 25.64
C LYS A 311 19.99 -34.49 26.12
N ILE A 312 20.63 -35.17 27.07
CA ILE A 312 21.99 -34.84 27.53
C ILE A 312 22.93 -35.95 27.04
N VAL A 313 23.97 -35.57 26.31
CA VAL A 313 25.02 -36.47 25.81
C VAL A 313 26.36 -35.84 26.15
N ASP A 314 27.24 -36.58 26.84
CA ASP A 314 28.57 -36.11 27.27
C ASP A 314 28.57 -34.76 28.02
N GLY A 315 27.56 -34.54 28.87
CA GLY A 315 27.39 -33.28 29.61
C GLY A 315 26.88 -32.10 28.79
N ILE A 316 26.48 -32.33 27.53
CA ILE A 316 25.90 -31.31 26.64
C ILE A 316 24.41 -31.57 26.48
N ALA A 317 23.61 -30.59 26.84
CA ALA A 317 22.18 -30.58 26.61
C ALA A 317 21.85 -30.10 25.19
N LYS A 318 20.94 -30.82 24.54
CA LYS A 318 20.46 -30.55 23.19
C LYS A 318 19.04 -30.02 23.24
N ILE A 319 18.88 -28.71 23.08
CA ILE A 319 17.60 -28.01 23.18
C ILE A 319 17.12 -27.66 21.77
N PRO A 320 15.94 -28.14 21.33
CA PRO A 320 15.41 -27.78 20.03
C PRO A 320 15.04 -26.28 19.99
N TYR A 321 15.30 -25.65 18.84
CA TYR A 321 14.87 -24.28 18.59
C TYR A 321 14.15 -24.19 17.25
N GLN A 322 13.29 -23.18 17.14
CA GLN A 322 12.64 -22.79 15.89
C GLN A 322 12.48 -21.27 15.84
N LEU A 323 12.77 -20.69 14.67
CA LEU A 323 12.42 -19.33 14.29
C LEU A 323 11.17 -19.40 13.41
N THR A 324 10.05 -18.87 13.87
CA THR A 324 8.82 -18.77 13.07
C THR A 324 8.49 -17.31 12.79
N GLY A 325 7.65 -17.05 11.80
CA GLY A 325 7.23 -15.68 11.46
C GLY A 325 7.46 -15.29 10.02
N TRP A 326 7.41 -13.99 9.75
CA TRP A 326 7.56 -13.43 8.41
C TRP A 326 8.39 -12.13 8.42
N ILE A 327 9.06 -11.85 7.30
CA ILE A 327 9.82 -10.61 7.04
C ILE A 327 9.49 -10.14 5.63
N GLY A 328 8.89 -8.97 5.52
CA GLY A 328 8.52 -8.29 4.28
C GLY A 328 9.46 -7.15 3.92
N PHE A 329 9.52 -6.81 2.64
CA PHE A 329 10.21 -5.64 2.12
C PHE A 329 9.21 -4.73 1.43
N HIS A 330 8.99 -3.51 1.95
CA HIS A 330 8.06 -2.55 1.35
C HIS A 330 8.54 -2.06 -0.01
N SER A 331 7.63 -1.93 -0.97
CA SER A 331 7.89 -1.29 -2.25
C SER A 331 8.26 0.19 -2.10
N THR A 332 7.53 0.88 -1.24
CA THR A 332 7.70 2.30 -0.90
C THR A 332 7.30 2.58 0.55
N LEU A 333 7.89 3.63 1.12
CA LEU A 333 7.55 4.15 2.45
C LEU A 333 6.86 5.51 2.38
N ASN A 334 6.63 6.06 1.18
CA ASN A 334 5.84 7.26 0.99
C ASN A 334 4.36 6.90 1.21
N ASN A 335 3.67 7.62 2.10
CA ASN A 335 2.29 7.32 2.46
C ASN A 335 1.35 7.30 1.24
N SER A 336 1.40 8.33 0.38
CA SER A 336 0.50 8.44 -0.77
C SER A 336 0.69 7.27 -1.74
N GLN A 337 1.95 6.94 -2.04
CA GLN A 337 2.26 5.84 -2.96
C GLN A 337 1.94 4.47 -2.33
N ALA A 338 2.29 4.26 -1.06
CA ALA A 338 2.05 2.99 -0.39
C ALA A 338 0.55 2.73 -0.19
N GLN A 339 -0.26 3.78 0.04
CA GLN A 339 -1.71 3.67 0.14
C GLN A 339 -2.40 3.30 -1.17
N GLN A 340 -1.74 3.51 -2.32
CA GLN A 340 -2.22 2.96 -3.59
C GLN A 340 -2.03 1.45 -3.69
N ASN A 341 -1.02 0.90 -2.99
CA ASN A 341 -0.80 -0.54 -2.90
C ASN A 341 -1.69 -1.17 -1.83
N ASP A 342 -1.73 -0.55 -0.65
CA ASP A 342 -2.45 -1.08 0.51
C ASP A 342 -2.97 0.07 1.39
N SER A 343 -4.29 0.15 1.53
CA SER A 343 -4.96 1.20 2.30
C SER A 343 -4.61 1.17 3.79
N ASN A 344 -4.07 0.06 4.32
CA ASN A 344 -3.62 -0.09 5.70
C ASN A 344 -2.27 0.61 5.96
N PHE A 345 -1.50 0.99 4.93
CA PHE A 345 -0.18 1.57 5.15
C PHE A 345 -0.27 2.92 5.87
N ARG A 346 0.45 3.05 6.98
CA ARG A 346 0.55 4.29 7.77
C ARG A 346 1.99 4.45 8.26
N LYS A 347 2.63 5.57 7.94
CA LYS A 347 3.92 5.97 8.51
C LYS A 347 3.89 7.43 8.92
N ASN A 348 4.26 7.74 10.15
CA ASN A 348 4.36 9.11 10.65
C ASN A 348 5.43 9.21 11.74
N LYS A 349 5.60 10.40 12.34
CA LYS A 349 6.60 10.63 13.39
C LYS A 349 6.46 9.69 14.61
N ASN A 350 5.26 9.21 14.89
CA ASN A 350 4.93 8.43 16.09
C ASN A 350 4.66 6.94 15.80
N TYR A 351 4.66 6.53 14.52
CA TYR A 351 4.46 5.15 14.11
C TYR A 351 5.27 4.84 12.85
N ASN A 352 6.16 3.86 12.95
CA ASN A 352 6.93 3.35 11.83
C ASN A 352 6.66 1.84 11.65
N PRO A 353 6.03 1.42 10.54
CA PRO A 353 5.76 0.00 10.30
C PRO A 353 7.05 -0.78 10.00
N ALA A 354 8.04 -0.16 9.35
CA ALA A 354 9.28 -0.80 8.91
C ALA A 354 10.24 -1.13 10.07
N GLN A 355 9.90 -2.19 10.82
CA GLN A 355 10.64 -2.75 11.95
C GLN A 355 10.52 -4.27 11.95
N ILE A 356 11.55 -4.99 12.39
CA ILE A 356 11.43 -6.42 12.70
C ILE A 356 11.15 -6.58 14.18
N ARG A 357 9.90 -6.93 14.50
CA ARG A 357 9.42 -7.17 15.86
C ARG A 357 9.70 -8.62 16.24
N LEU A 358 10.39 -8.82 17.37
CA LEU A 358 10.68 -10.13 17.92
C LEU A 358 9.75 -10.41 19.09
N TYR A 359 9.06 -11.53 18.97
CA TYR A 359 8.19 -12.10 19.97
C TYR A 359 8.86 -13.30 20.65
N VAL A 360 8.58 -13.44 21.93
CA VAL A 360 8.94 -14.61 22.72
C VAL A 360 7.72 -14.98 23.53
N ARG A 361 7.25 -16.22 23.38
CA ARG A 361 5.99 -16.72 23.96
C ARG A 361 4.81 -15.80 23.63
N ASN A 362 4.70 -15.40 22.36
CA ASN A 362 3.66 -14.50 21.84
C ASN A 362 3.66 -13.05 22.37
N LYS A 363 4.62 -12.67 23.22
CA LYS A 363 4.77 -11.31 23.74
C LYS A 363 5.92 -10.59 23.03
N LEU A 364 5.71 -9.31 22.70
CA LEU A 364 6.76 -8.47 22.13
C LEU A 364 7.95 -8.36 23.10
N ALA A 365 9.11 -8.87 22.69
CA ALA A 365 10.34 -8.86 23.47
C ALA A 365 11.31 -7.78 22.99
N VAL A 366 11.42 -7.59 21.67
CA VAL A 366 12.21 -6.50 21.06
C VAL A 366 11.39 -5.86 19.94
N SER A 367 11.19 -4.54 20.03
CA SER A 367 10.40 -3.78 19.07
C SER A 367 11.04 -3.67 17.68
N ASN A 368 12.38 -3.67 17.62
CA ASN A 368 13.10 -3.63 16.36
C ASN A 368 14.47 -4.33 16.44
N VAL A 369 14.57 -5.56 15.92
CA VAL A 369 15.83 -6.31 15.87
C VAL A 369 16.78 -5.79 14.79
N LEU A 370 16.28 -5.10 13.76
CA LEU A 370 17.10 -4.57 12.66
C LEU A 370 18.29 -3.75 13.15
N ASP A 371 18.09 -2.94 14.20
CA ASP A 371 19.11 -2.06 14.77
C ASP A 371 20.35 -2.81 15.31
N THR A 372 20.17 -4.10 15.62
CA THR A 372 21.22 -4.96 16.17
C THR A 372 21.91 -5.84 15.12
N LEU A 373 21.37 -5.90 13.90
CA LEU A 373 21.93 -6.76 12.84
C LEU A 373 23.22 -6.19 12.24
N GLY A 374 23.54 -4.92 12.49
CA GLY A 374 24.75 -4.26 11.97
C GLY A 374 24.77 -4.14 10.44
N ILE A 375 23.60 -3.95 9.83
CA ILE A 375 23.43 -3.82 8.38
C ILE A 375 23.29 -2.34 8.05
N THR A 376 24.27 -1.78 7.35
CA THR A 376 24.32 -0.36 6.94
C THR A 376 23.91 -0.13 5.49
N GLN A 377 23.52 -1.20 4.79
CA GLN A 377 23.14 -1.13 3.38
C GLN A 377 21.90 -0.26 3.20
N ALA A 378 21.83 0.44 2.06
CA ALA A 378 20.64 1.16 1.65
C ALA A 378 19.41 0.25 1.66
N PHE A 379 18.25 0.85 1.96
CA PHE A 379 16.96 0.18 2.07
C PHE A 379 16.72 -0.75 3.26
N THR A 380 17.65 -0.86 4.21
CA THR A 380 17.42 -1.63 5.46
C THR A 380 16.16 -1.14 6.20
N ASN A 381 15.85 0.15 6.11
CA ASN A 381 14.68 0.79 6.69
C ASN A 381 13.35 0.57 5.94
N TYR A 382 13.32 -0.28 4.91
CA TYR A 382 12.11 -0.71 4.19
C TYR A 382 11.58 -2.06 4.66
N ILE A 383 12.27 -2.67 5.62
CA ILE A 383 11.99 -4.03 6.07
C ILE A 383 11.07 -3.98 7.28
N GLU A 384 10.00 -4.77 7.21
CA GLU A 384 9.08 -5.02 8.32
C GLU A 384 9.03 -6.53 8.57
N GLY A 385 8.79 -6.95 9.80
CA GLY A 385 8.55 -8.37 10.08
C GLY A 385 8.07 -8.62 11.49
N GLU A 386 7.47 -9.78 11.67
CA GLU A 386 7.09 -10.32 12.97
C GLU A 386 7.65 -11.74 13.07
N ILE A 387 8.55 -11.94 14.03
CA ILE A 387 9.26 -13.21 14.21
C ILE A 387 9.15 -13.70 15.65
N SER A 388 9.13 -15.00 15.86
CA SER A 388 9.12 -15.63 17.17
C SER A 388 10.34 -16.52 17.35
N PHE A 389 11.02 -16.39 18.49
CA PHE A 389 12.21 -17.20 18.81
C PHE A 389 12.27 -17.53 20.30
N ASP A 390 11.52 -18.56 20.70
CA ASP A 390 11.23 -18.87 22.12
C ASP A 390 12.44 -19.37 22.92
N LEU A 391 13.51 -19.82 22.26
CA LEU A 391 14.78 -20.23 22.88
C LEU A 391 15.37 -19.14 23.81
N LEU A 392 15.09 -17.86 23.53
CA LEU A 392 15.60 -16.73 24.32
C LEU A 392 15.04 -16.69 25.75
N ASP A 393 13.86 -17.28 25.99
CA ASP A 393 13.25 -17.41 27.31
C ASP A 393 12.77 -18.85 27.56
N ASP A 394 13.55 -19.85 27.16
CA ASP A 394 13.30 -21.23 27.60
C ASP A 394 13.48 -21.32 29.13
N ASP A 395 12.54 -22.01 29.80
CA ASP A 395 12.52 -22.14 31.25
C ASP A 395 13.71 -22.95 31.78
N LEU A 396 14.26 -23.88 30.98
CA LEU A 396 15.46 -24.64 31.35
C LEU A 396 16.73 -23.79 31.40
N LEU A 397 16.72 -22.62 30.76
CA LEU A 397 17.91 -21.81 30.55
C LEU A 397 17.94 -20.57 31.44
N PRO A 398 19.12 -20.05 31.76
CA PRO A 398 19.25 -18.80 32.49
C PRO A 398 18.58 -17.62 31.75
N ASP A 399 17.96 -16.75 32.53
CA ASP A 399 17.33 -15.51 32.07
C ASP A 399 18.38 -14.53 31.54
N ILE A 400 18.24 -14.15 30.27
CA ILE A 400 19.15 -13.22 29.58
C ILE A 400 18.48 -11.92 29.16
N ALA A 401 17.25 -11.68 29.61
CA ALA A 401 16.61 -10.40 29.38
C ALA A 401 17.43 -9.27 30.02
N THR A 402 17.45 -8.11 29.39
CA THR A 402 18.05 -6.91 29.97
C THR A 402 17.31 -6.52 31.26
N SER A 403 17.93 -5.70 32.08
CA SER A 403 17.29 -5.11 33.27
C SER A 403 15.99 -4.38 32.94
N SER A 404 15.91 -3.72 31.77
CA SER A 404 14.69 -3.09 31.27
C SER A 404 13.65 -4.07 30.72
N ARG A 405 13.99 -5.34 30.51
CA ARG A 405 13.14 -6.39 29.87
C ARG A 405 12.70 -6.09 28.44
N GLN A 406 13.23 -5.02 27.82
CA GLN A 406 12.94 -4.63 26.44
C GLN A 406 14.00 -5.16 25.45
N GLY A 407 14.74 -6.18 25.85
CA GLY A 407 15.73 -6.85 25.01
C GLY A 407 16.50 -7.93 25.75
N TYR A 408 17.54 -8.43 25.09
CA TYR A 408 18.36 -9.53 25.57
C TYR A 408 19.85 -9.18 25.52
N ASN A 409 20.64 -9.88 26.33
CA ASN A 409 22.10 -9.79 26.28
C ASN A 409 22.63 -10.22 24.90
N GLN A 410 23.14 -9.26 24.14
CA GLN A 410 23.60 -9.49 22.76
C GLN A 410 24.87 -10.36 22.67
N LEU A 411 25.58 -10.55 23.79
CA LEU A 411 26.75 -11.42 23.85
C LEU A 411 26.37 -12.89 24.06
N ASP A 412 25.14 -13.21 24.46
CA ASP A 412 24.69 -14.58 24.68
C ASP A 412 24.63 -15.38 23.37
N GLY A 413 24.96 -16.68 23.46
CA GLY A 413 24.99 -17.59 22.32
C GLY A 413 23.64 -17.69 21.59
N ARG A 414 22.52 -17.62 22.32
CA ARG A 414 21.17 -17.66 21.74
C ARG A 414 20.84 -16.43 20.90
N TRP A 415 21.25 -15.24 21.37
CA TRP A 415 21.08 -14.02 20.61
C TRP A 415 21.94 -14.02 19.34
N ARG A 416 23.21 -14.45 19.47
CA ARG A 416 24.11 -14.59 18.31
C ARG A 416 23.58 -15.59 17.29
N LEU A 417 22.97 -16.68 17.74
CA LEU A 417 22.28 -17.64 16.89
C LEU A 417 21.14 -16.96 16.12
N LEU A 418 20.24 -16.24 16.80
CA LEU A 418 19.16 -15.48 16.14
C LEU A 418 19.71 -14.51 15.07
N VAL A 419 20.73 -13.71 15.41
CA VAL A 419 21.36 -12.76 14.49
C VAL A 419 22.00 -13.49 13.29
N SER A 420 22.61 -14.66 13.50
CA SER A 420 23.21 -15.47 12.44
C SER A 420 22.18 -15.99 11.44
N ILE A 421 20.93 -16.22 11.88
CA ILE A 421 19.81 -16.62 11.04
C ILE A 421 19.23 -15.39 10.32
N LEU A 422 18.97 -14.29 11.03
CA LEU A 422 18.29 -13.11 10.45
C LEU A 422 19.14 -12.31 9.45
N ARG A 423 20.43 -12.14 9.73
CA ARG A 423 21.34 -11.32 8.91
C ARG A 423 21.37 -11.75 7.43
N PRO A 424 21.54 -13.03 7.05
CA PRO A 424 21.51 -13.44 5.64
C PRO A 424 20.13 -13.25 5.00
N LEU A 425 19.03 -13.44 5.73
CA LEU A 425 17.67 -13.23 5.22
C LEU A 425 17.44 -11.77 4.81
N VAL A 426 17.79 -10.84 5.71
CA VAL A 426 17.69 -9.40 5.46
C VAL A 426 18.57 -8.97 4.28
N ARG A 427 19.81 -9.46 4.22
CA ARG A 427 20.71 -9.19 3.08
C ARG A 427 20.16 -9.71 1.76
N SER A 428 19.47 -10.85 1.77
CA SER A 428 18.86 -11.42 0.58
C SER A 428 17.72 -10.54 0.05
N LEU A 429 16.89 -9.99 0.94
CA LEU A 429 15.83 -9.03 0.57
C LEU A 429 16.42 -7.77 -0.07
N ILE A 430 17.45 -7.19 0.55
CA ILE A 430 18.13 -5.98 0.04
C ILE A 430 18.78 -6.25 -1.32
N THR A 431 19.46 -7.39 -1.48
CA THR A 431 20.11 -7.77 -2.74
C THR A 431 19.09 -7.83 -3.88
N ARG A 432 17.97 -8.51 -3.65
CA ARG A 432 16.91 -8.61 -4.66
C ARG A 432 16.27 -7.26 -4.96
N ARG A 433 16.09 -6.37 -3.96
CA ARG A 433 15.64 -5.00 -4.23
C ARG A 433 16.58 -4.27 -5.18
N ASN A 434 17.89 -4.40 -4.98
CA ASN A 434 18.88 -3.76 -5.84
C ASN A 434 18.84 -4.32 -7.26
N GLU A 435 18.60 -5.61 -7.45
CA GLU A 435 18.38 -6.22 -8.77
C GLU A 435 17.15 -5.62 -9.46
N ILE A 436 16.03 -5.51 -8.76
CA ILE A 436 14.82 -4.86 -9.26
C ILE A 436 15.14 -3.42 -9.65
N SER A 437 15.74 -2.62 -8.75
CA SER A 437 16.11 -1.23 -9.04
C SER A 437 17.06 -1.10 -10.24
N LYS A 438 17.96 -2.05 -10.45
CA LYS A 438 18.87 -2.08 -11.60
C LYS A 438 18.10 -2.33 -12.90
N SER A 439 17.22 -3.34 -12.92
CA SER A 439 16.36 -3.63 -14.07
C SER A 439 15.52 -2.41 -14.44
N LEU A 440 14.85 -1.80 -13.45
CA LEU A 440 14.03 -0.60 -13.65
C LEU A 440 14.81 0.56 -14.28
N ARG A 441 16.05 0.81 -13.84
CA ARG A 441 16.90 1.87 -14.42
C ARG A 441 17.29 1.56 -15.86
N GLN A 442 17.55 0.30 -16.18
CA GLN A 442 17.85 -0.13 -17.53
C GLN A 442 16.64 0.08 -18.44
N ASP A 443 15.46 -0.36 -18.01
CA ASP A 443 14.20 -0.18 -18.75
C ASP A 443 13.94 1.30 -19.04
N ILE A 444 14.08 2.20 -18.04
CA ILE A 444 13.96 3.65 -18.24
C ILE A 444 14.97 4.16 -19.27
N THR A 445 16.23 3.72 -19.17
CA THR A 445 17.28 4.16 -20.09
C THR A 445 16.96 3.74 -21.52
N GLU A 446 16.45 2.53 -21.71
CA GLU A 446 16.00 2.02 -23.01
C GLU A 446 14.77 2.76 -23.52
N THR A 447 13.76 3.01 -22.68
CA THR A 447 12.57 3.78 -23.05
C THR A 447 12.92 5.21 -23.46
N VAL A 448 13.77 5.91 -22.70
CA VAL A 448 14.23 7.26 -23.02
C VAL A 448 15.02 7.25 -24.33
N LYS A 449 15.87 6.23 -24.55
CA LYS A 449 16.60 6.07 -25.80
C LYS A 449 15.65 5.88 -26.99
N ARG A 450 14.69 4.96 -26.91
CA ARG A 450 13.69 4.72 -27.96
C ARG A 450 12.87 5.98 -28.24
N ALA A 451 12.45 6.72 -27.21
CA ALA A 451 11.73 7.98 -27.38
C ALA A 451 12.56 9.04 -28.12
N LYS A 452 13.86 9.16 -27.81
CA LYS A 452 14.78 10.04 -28.55
C LYS A 452 14.97 9.58 -30.00
N ASP A 453 15.11 8.28 -30.24
CA ASP A 453 15.27 7.71 -31.58
C ASP A 453 14.02 7.95 -32.46
N ILE A 454 12.81 7.77 -31.91
CA ILE A 454 11.55 8.09 -32.61
C ILE A 454 11.45 9.60 -32.87
N ALA A 455 11.78 10.45 -31.90
CA ALA A 455 11.76 11.89 -32.11
C ALA A 455 12.69 12.30 -33.28
N VAL A 456 13.90 11.73 -33.34
CA VAL A 456 14.84 11.97 -34.45
C VAL A 456 14.25 11.51 -35.79
N ARG A 457 13.56 10.36 -35.83
CA ARG A 457 12.86 9.86 -37.03
C ARG A 457 11.76 10.82 -37.47
N ASP A 458 10.87 11.22 -36.56
CA ASP A 458 9.75 12.13 -36.83
C ASP A 458 10.22 13.49 -37.38
N TYR A 459 11.22 14.11 -36.75
CA TYR A 459 11.81 15.35 -37.26
C TYR A 459 12.54 15.15 -38.58
N GLY A 460 13.16 13.97 -38.77
CA GLY A 460 13.84 13.62 -40.01
C GLY A 460 12.89 13.55 -41.21
N GLU A 461 11.72 12.94 -41.03
CA GLU A 461 10.66 12.88 -42.05
C GLU A 461 10.15 14.29 -42.38
N TYR A 462 9.87 15.11 -41.37
CA TYR A 462 9.45 16.50 -41.58
C TYR A 462 10.47 17.31 -42.40
N ILE A 463 11.76 17.18 -42.10
CA ILE A 463 12.83 17.87 -42.86
C ILE A 463 12.89 17.42 -44.32
N ASP A 464 12.60 16.14 -44.60
CA ASP A 464 12.59 15.62 -45.97
C ASP A 464 11.45 16.21 -46.78
N GLU A 465 10.31 16.49 -46.16
CA GLU A 465 9.11 17.04 -46.80
C GLU A 465 9.21 18.55 -47.10
N ILE A 466 10.13 19.30 -46.46
CA ILE A 466 10.30 20.72 -46.73
C ILE A 466 10.78 20.94 -48.19
N PRO A 467 9.98 21.63 -49.04
CA PRO A 467 10.39 21.93 -50.41
C PRO A 467 11.56 22.93 -50.45
N ASP A 468 12.31 22.92 -51.55
CA ASP A 468 13.36 23.92 -51.88
C ASP A 468 14.57 24.02 -50.94
N ILE A 469 14.83 23.01 -50.09
CA ILE A 469 16.07 22.91 -49.29
C ILE A 469 17.05 21.90 -49.92
N PRO A 470 18.34 22.25 -50.12
CA PRO A 470 19.36 21.33 -50.63
C PRO A 470 19.55 20.10 -49.72
N SER A 471 19.74 18.91 -50.33
CA SER A 471 19.90 17.64 -49.59
C SER A 471 21.04 17.67 -48.56
N LYS A 472 22.14 18.38 -48.86
CA LYS A 472 23.26 18.55 -47.92
C LYS A 472 22.84 19.27 -46.63
N THR A 473 22.05 20.35 -46.78
CA THR A 473 21.52 21.10 -45.64
C THR A 473 20.53 20.27 -44.83
N LYS A 474 19.67 19.47 -45.50
CA LYS A 474 18.77 18.53 -44.81
C LYS A 474 19.55 17.54 -43.93
N ILE A 475 20.64 16.98 -44.45
CA ILE A 475 21.51 16.04 -43.70
C ILE A 475 22.18 16.73 -42.50
N GLU A 476 22.71 17.94 -42.67
CA GLU A 476 23.35 18.70 -41.58
C GLU A 476 22.35 19.04 -40.46
N VAL A 477 21.14 19.51 -40.80
CA VAL A 477 20.08 19.84 -39.83
C VAL A 477 19.64 18.59 -39.06
N LYS A 478 19.44 17.46 -39.75
CA LYS A 478 19.13 16.17 -39.09
C LYS A 478 20.22 15.75 -38.10
N GLY A 479 21.49 15.91 -38.49
CA GLY A 479 22.65 15.62 -37.63
C GLY A 479 22.69 16.50 -36.38
N MET A 480 22.44 17.81 -36.52
CA MET A 480 22.38 18.75 -35.38
C MET A 480 21.23 18.43 -34.42
N MET A 481 20.04 18.13 -34.95
CA MET A 481 18.88 17.75 -34.13
C MET A 481 19.11 16.46 -33.34
N ALA A 482 19.67 15.43 -33.99
CA ALA A 482 20.04 14.19 -33.32
C ALA A 482 21.04 14.41 -32.17
N MET A 483 21.94 15.39 -32.32
CA MET A 483 22.89 15.78 -31.27
C MET A 483 22.22 16.55 -30.12
N GLN A 484 21.30 17.48 -30.42
CA GLN A 484 20.55 18.22 -29.39
C GLN A 484 19.61 17.31 -28.58
N LEU A 485 18.90 16.39 -29.24
CA LEU A 485 18.00 15.43 -28.58
C LEU A 485 18.78 14.41 -27.74
N LYS A 486 20.04 14.10 -28.09
CA LYS A 486 20.93 13.32 -27.22
C LYS A 486 21.33 14.07 -25.93
N GLY A 487 21.28 15.40 -25.93
CA GLY A 487 21.51 16.27 -24.77
C GLY A 487 20.30 16.42 -23.83
N GLU A 488 20.06 17.65 -23.38
CA GLU A 488 19.12 18.00 -22.28
C GLU A 488 17.63 18.01 -22.67
N VAL A 489 17.29 17.83 -23.95
CA VAL A 489 15.89 17.88 -24.40
C VAL A 489 15.17 16.57 -24.06
N GLU A 490 14.08 16.66 -23.28
CA GLU A 490 13.19 15.52 -23.03
C GLU A 490 12.32 15.23 -24.26
N ALA A 491 12.37 13.98 -24.75
CA ALA A 491 11.48 13.50 -25.80
C ALA A 491 10.14 13.05 -25.18
N LYS A 492 9.03 13.40 -25.83
CA LYS A 492 7.68 12.96 -25.44
C LYS A 492 7.56 11.44 -25.64
N GLN A 493 6.91 10.76 -24.69
CA GLN A 493 6.79 9.29 -24.68
C GLN A 493 5.40 8.78 -25.04
N ASN A 494 4.39 9.65 -24.95
CA ASN A 494 3.01 9.30 -25.23
C ASN A 494 2.54 10.01 -26.50
N TYR A 495 2.02 9.21 -27.43
CA TYR A 495 1.43 9.59 -28.69
C TYR A 495 -0.05 9.22 -28.67
N LYS A 496 -0.93 10.21 -28.80
CA LYS A 496 -2.39 10.06 -28.69
C LYS A 496 -3.11 10.57 -29.93
N ILE A 497 -4.32 10.08 -30.18
CA ILE A 497 -5.24 10.61 -31.19
C ILE A 497 -6.22 11.56 -30.52
N PHE A 498 -6.36 12.78 -31.03
CA PHE A 498 -7.36 13.73 -30.58
C PHE A 498 -8.45 13.84 -31.66
N LEU A 499 -9.65 13.35 -31.36
CA LEU A 499 -10.82 13.50 -32.24
C LEU A 499 -11.60 14.78 -31.93
N SER A 500 -11.38 15.84 -32.71
CA SER A 500 -12.07 17.13 -32.56
C SER A 500 -13.29 17.19 -33.47
N HIS A 501 -14.48 17.32 -32.87
CA HIS A 501 -15.77 17.24 -33.55
C HIS A 501 -16.88 17.89 -32.73
N LYS A 502 -18.01 18.23 -33.36
CA LYS A 502 -19.25 18.54 -32.64
C LYS A 502 -19.89 17.23 -32.18
N SER A 503 -20.41 17.18 -30.96
CA SER A 503 -21.13 16.01 -30.42
C SER A 503 -22.28 15.48 -31.29
N ASP A 504 -22.91 16.33 -32.11
CA ASP A 504 -23.95 15.92 -33.07
C ASP A 504 -23.39 15.09 -34.24
N ASP A 505 -22.09 15.19 -34.50
CA ASP A 505 -21.37 14.49 -35.56
C ASP A 505 -20.70 13.20 -35.06
N VAL A 506 -21.04 12.75 -33.84
CA VAL A 506 -20.39 11.64 -33.13
C VAL A 506 -20.29 10.38 -33.97
N ARG A 507 -21.25 10.15 -34.87
CA ARG A 507 -21.32 8.99 -35.77
C ARG A 507 -20.04 8.69 -36.54
N PHE A 508 -19.36 9.72 -37.05
CA PHE A 508 -18.09 9.52 -37.78
C PHE A 508 -16.92 9.29 -36.84
N THR A 509 -16.86 9.98 -35.70
CA THR A 509 -15.79 9.79 -34.72
C THR A 509 -15.90 8.48 -33.93
N ASN A 510 -17.12 8.01 -33.64
CA ASN A 510 -17.37 6.71 -33.02
C ASN A 510 -16.97 5.58 -33.96
N PHE A 511 -17.23 5.73 -35.27
CA PHE A 511 -16.73 4.81 -36.28
C PHE A 511 -15.20 4.68 -36.20
N ILE A 512 -14.45 5.78 -36.21
CA ILE A 512 -12.98 5.76 -36.09
C ILE A 512 -12.55 5.14 -34.75
N TYR A 513 -13.09 5.62 -33.63
CA TYR A 513 -12.72 5.20 -32.29
C TYR A 513 -12.96 3.71 -32.06
N LYS A 514 -14.17 3.22 -32.38
CA LYS A 514 -14.56 1.84 -32.13
C LYS A 514 -13.91 0.86 -33.08
N LEU A 515 -13.69 1.24 -34.35
CA LEU A 515 -12.95 0.41 -35.30
C LEU A 515 -11.49 0.20 -34.84
N LEU A 516 -10.82 1.28 -34.42
CA LEU A 516 -9.44 1.19 -33.95
C LEU A 516 -9.35 0.47 -32.60
N GLU A 517 -10.31 0.66 -31.68
CA GLU A 517 -10.40 -0.09 -30.43
C GLU A 517 -10.47 -1.60 -30.71
N GLN A 518 -11.32 -2.01 -31.65
CA GLN A 518 -11.44 -3.40 -32.07
C GLN A 518 -10.17 -3.97 -32.70
N ARG A 519 -9.35 -3.13 -33.34
CA ARG A 519 -8.05 -3.50 -33.91
C ARG A 519 -6.92 -3.57 -32.86
N GLY A 520 -7.17 -3.14 -31.62
CA GLY A 520 -6.21 -3.20 -30.51
C GLY A 520 -5.73 -1.84 -29.98
N ALA A 521 -6.32 -0.73 -30.42
CA ALA A 521 -6.09 0.56 -29.80
C ALA A 521 -6.70 0.61 -28.38
N ARG A 522 -6.01 1.25 -27.44
CA ARG A 522 -6.46 1.38 -26.04
C ARG A 522 -7.24 2.68 -25.89
N LYS A 523 -8.15 2.75 -24.92
CA LYS A 523 -8.83 4.00 -24.55
C LYS A 523 -7.85 5.13 -24.23
N THR A 524 -6.73 4.81 -23.58
CA THR A 524 -5.66 5.76 -23.23
C THR A 524 -4.90 6.32 -24.44
N ASP A 525 -5.05 5.71 -25.63
CA ASP A 525 -4.46 6.21 -26.87
C ASP A 525 -5.29 7.36 -27.46
N PHE A 526 -6.49 7.64 -26.93
CA PHE A 526 -7.39 8.68 -27.43
C PHE A 526 -7.61 9.79 -26.40
N PHE A 527 -7.72 11.02 -26.89
CA PHE A 527 -8.45 12.09 -26.24
C PHE A 527 -9.78 12.26 -26.98
N TYR A 528 -10.84 11.66 -26.43
CA TYR A 528 -12.16 11.61 -27.04
C TYR A 528 -13.28 11.77 -26.00
N THR A 529 -13.95 12.92 -26.04
CA THR A 529 -14.92 13.33 -25.01
C THR A 529 -16.32 12.77 -25.22
N SER A 530 -16.66 12.36 -26.45
CA SER A 530 -17.97 11.80 -26.80
C SER A 530 -18.07 10.28 -26.65
N ALA A 531 -17.05 9.63 -26.08
CA ALA A 531 -17.10 8.21 -25.77
C ALA A 531 -18.20 7.89 -24.74
N ASP A 532 -19.11 6.98 -25.09
CA ASP A 532 -20.25 6.58 -24.23
C ASP A 532 -19.81 5.79 -23.00
N ASP A 533 -18.65 5.15 -23.06
CA ASP A 533 -18.06 4.29 -22.03
C ASP A 533 -17.04 5.02 -21.13
N ASN A 534 -16.93 6.35 -21.25
CA ASN A 534 -16.08 7.18 -20.40
C ASN A 534 -16.88 7.74 -19.22
N THR A 535 -16.97 6.99 -18.12
CA THR A 535 -17.61 7.43 -16.87
C THR A 535 -16.76 8.43 -16.08
N GLU A 536 -15.45 8.50 -16.36
CA GLU A 536 -14.50 9.41 -15.68
C GLU A 536 -14.81 10.88 -15.96
N LYS A 537 -15.45 11.19 -17.10
CA LYS A 537 -15.87 12.55 -17.45
C LYS A 537 -16.82 13.22 -16.45
N TYR A 538 -17.53 12.43 -15.62
CA TYR A 538 -18.42 12.94 -14.57
C TYR A 538 -17.72 13.15 -13.21
N ASN A 539 -16.52 12.58 -13.05
CA ASN A 539 -15.72 12.65 -11.82
C ASN A 539 -14.53 13.61 -11.94
N ASP A 540 -14.16 14.01 -13.17
CA ASP A 540 -13.11 14.99 -13.41
C ASP A 540 -13.61 16.42 -13.16
N ILE A 541 -13.14 17.02 -12.07
CA ILE A 541 -13.46 18.40 -11.67
C ILE A 541 -12.65 19.45 -12.44
N THR A 542 -11.72 19.05 -13.32
CA THR A 542 -10.93 19.97 -14.12
C THR A 542 -11.73 20.52 -15.30
N SER A 543 -11.50 21.78 -15.66
CA SER A 543 -12.15 22.36 -16.84
C SER A 543 -11.66 21.66 -18.12
N LEU A 544 -12.54 21.49 -19.10
CA LEU A 544 -12.18 20.96 -20.42
C LEU A 544 -11.01 21.75 -21.06
N SER A 545 -10.92 23.06 -20.82
CA SER A 545 -9.79 23.89 -21.25
C SER A 545 -8.45 23.46 -20.64
N THR A 546 -8.45 23.02 -19.38
CA THR A 546 -7.26 22.51 -18.70
C THR A 546 -6.87 21.14 -19.25
N GLN A 547 -7.86 20.27 -19.48
CA GLN A 547 -7.64 18.96 -20.10
C GLN A 547 -7.03 19.08 -21.50
N ILE A 548 -7.57 19.98 -22.34
CA ILE A 548 -7.04 20.26 -23.68
C ILE A 548 -5.60 20.77 -23.58
N LYS A 549 -5.34 21.73 -22.68
CA LYS A 549 -3.98 22.28 -22.49
C LYS A 549 -2.98 21.18 -22.10
N ASN A 550 -3.31 20.34 -21.12
CA ASN A 550 -2.42 19.26 -20.68
C ASN A 550 -2.19 18.23 -21.79
N ASN A 551 -3.21 17.84 -22.56
CA ASN A 551 -3.05 16.91 -23.69
C ASN A 551 -2.22 17.48 -24.85
N ILE A 552 -2.13 18.81 -24.99
CA ILE A 552 -1.28 19.46 -25.99
C ILE A 552 0.16 19.60 -25.47
N VAL A 553 0.33 19.95 -24.19
CA VAL A 553 1.64 20.21 -23.59
C VAL A 553 2.39 18.93 -23.26
N ASP A 554 1.74 17.95 -22.63
CA ASP A 554 2.42 16.77 -22.06
C ASP A 554 2.60 15.64 -23.09
N ASP A 555 1.62 15.45 -23.97
CA ASP A 555 1.59 14.35 -24.94
C ASP A 555 1.80 14.83 -26.40
N LYS A 556 2.24 13.92 -27.30
CA LYS A 556 2.22 14.14 -28.75
C LYS A 556 0.85 13.70 -29.29
N SER A 557 -0.12 14.60 -29.24
CA SER A 557 -1.43 14.30 -29.85
C SER A 557 -1.33 14.38 -31.39
N LEU A 558 -2.11 13.62 -32.16
CA LEU A 558 -2.37 13.80 -33.59
C LEU A 558 -3.85 14.15 -33.71
N ILE A 559 -4.15 15.35 -34.20
CA ILE A 559 -5.53 15.84 -34.20
C ILE A 559 -6.22 15.43 -35.49
N VAL A 560 -7.45 14.92 -35.37
CA VAL A 560 -8.35 14.67 -36.49
C VAL A 560 -9.55 15.60 -36.34
N TYR A 561 -9.67 16.56 -37.25
CA TYR A 561 -10.81 17.47 -37.31
C TYR A 561 -11.90 16.91 -38.20
N LEU A 562 -13.10 16.76 -37.64
CA LEU A 562 -14.29 16.46 -38.42
C LEU A 562 -15.02 17.78 -38.75
N ALA A 563 -14.76 18.32 -39.93
CA ALA A 563 -15.26 19.62 -40.34
C ALA A 563 -16.63 19.51 -41.04
N THR A 564 -17.69 19.78 -40.29
CA THR A 564 -19.08 19.84 -40.77
C THR A 564 -19.62 21.27 -40.65
N PRO A 565 -20.83 21.59 -41.16
CA PRO A 565 -21.47 22.88 -40.94
C PRO A 565 -21.67 23.21 -39.44
N LEU A 566 -21.73 22.19 -38.58
CA LEU A 566 -21.88 22.34 -37.13
C LEU A 566 -20.55 22.63 -36.43
N PHE A 567 -19.43 22.21 -37.00
CA PHE A 567 -18.09 22.45 -36.44
C PHE A 567 -17.85 23.94 -36.19
N LYS A 568 -18.17 24.79 -37.17
CA LYS A 568 -18.05 26.27 -37.07
C LYS A 568 -19.01 26.90 -36.05
N LYS A 569 -20.02 26.15 -35.58
CA LYS A 569 -20.99 26.60 -34.58
C LYS A 569 -20.63 26.19 -33.16
N SER A 570 -19.55 25.42 -32.96
CA SER A 570 -19.04 25.05 -31.65
C SER A 570 -17.88 25.92 -31.23
N GLU A 571 -18.03 26.62 -30.11
CA GLU A 571 -16.93 27.35 -29.49
C GLU A 571 -15.74 26.44 -29.14
N PHE A 572 -16.01 25.20 -28.71
CA PHE A 572 -14.98 24.22 -28.39
C PHE A 572 -14.24 23.74 -29.63
N CYS A 573 -14.95 23.41 -30.72
CA CYS A 573 -14.28 23.01 -31.97
C CYS A 573 -13.42 24.14 -32.54
N LEU A 574 -13.90 25.39 -32.50
CA LEU A 574 -13.11 26.54 -32.93
C LEU A 574 -11.92 26.82 -32.02
N PHE A 575 -12.08 26.64 -30.71
CA PHE A 575 -11.00 26.75 -29.74
C PHE A 575 -9.92 25.68 -29.97
N GLU A 576 -10.32 24.42 -30.14
CA GLU A 576 -9.43 23.29 -30.43
C GLU A 576 -8.73 23.45 -31.79
N ALA A 577 -9.45 23.91 -32.81
CA ALA A 577 -8.90 24.23 -34.13
C ALA A 577 -7.87 25.36 -34.07
N GLY A 578 -8.19 26.45 -33.36
CA GLY A 578 -7.27 27.57 -33.16
C GLY A 578 -6.03 27.17 -32.36
N ALA A 579 -6.19 26.38 -31.29
CA ALA A 579 -5.08 25.89 -30.48
C ALA A 579 -4.18 24.93 -31.27
N GLY A 580 -4.76 24.00 -32.03
CA GLY A 580 -4.00 23.10 -32.89
C GLY A 580 -3.23 23.84 -33.97
N TRP A 581 -3.86 24.79 -34.65
CA TRP A 581 -3.21 25.65 -35.65
C TRP A 581 -2.06 26.48 -35.07
N ALA A 582 -2.22 27.03 -33.86
CA ALA A 582 -1.21 27.89 -33.24
C ALA A 582 0.01 27.12 -32.69
N THR A 583 -0.16 25.82 -32.37
CA THR A 583 0.86 25.03 -31.66
C THR A 583 1.56 23.99 -32.52
N ARG A 584 1.15 23.84 -33.79
CA ARG A 584 1.59 22.73 -34.65
C ARG A 584 1.93 23.15 -36.07
N GLY A 585 2.75 22.36 -36.75
CA GLY A 585 2.94 22.48 -38.18
C GLY A 585 1.68 22.05 -38.95
N ILE A 586 1.51 22.55 -40.18
CA ILE A 586 0.33 22.31 -41.04
C ILE A 586 0.13 20.81 -41.35
N GLU A 587 1.14 19.96 -41.13
CA GLU A 587 1.10 18.51 -41.38
C GLU A 587 0.78 17.67 -40.12
N ASP A 588 0.62 18.32 -38.96
CA ASP A 588 0.41 17.64 -37.67
C ASP A 588 -1.06 17.41 -37.30
N TYR A 589 -1.98 17.61 -38.24
CA TYR A 589 -3.41 17.30 -38.09
C TYR A 589 -4.02 16.78 -39.41
N LYS A 590 -5.07 15.97 -39.29
CA LYS A 590 -5.86 15.45 -40.43
C LYS A 590 -7.24 16.10 -40.43
N ILE A 591 -7.74 16.44 -41.61
CA ILE A 591 -9.08 17.03 -41.76
C ILE A 591 -9.96 16.07 -42.54
N ILE A 592 -11.17 15.86 -42.04
CA ILE A 592 -12.24 15.16 -42.74
C ILE A 592 -13.38 16.15 -42.91
N GLY A 593 -13.48 16.74 -44.10
CA GLY A 593 -14.58 17.64 -44.44
C GLY A 593 -15.85 16.86 -44.79
N LEU A 594 -17.01 17.38 -44.41
CA LEU A 594 -18.25 16.98 -45.08
C LEU A 594 -18.25 17.53 -46.51
N ARG A 595 -18.12 18.86 -46.64
CA ARG A 595 -17.81 19.58 -47.87
C ARG A 595 -16.54 20.39 -47.67
N TYR A 596 -15.86 20.74 -48.75
CA TYR A 596 -14.65 21.55 -48.67
C TYR A 596 -14.92 22.94 -48.04
N GLU A 597 -16.09 23.53 -48.32
CA GLU A 597 -16.54 24.81 -47.74
C GLU A 597 -16.83 24.76 -46.24
N ASP A 598 -17.06 23.57 -45.67
CA ASP A 598 -17.31 23.40 -44.24
C ASP A 598 -16.00 23.50 -43.44
N ILE A 599 -14.85 23.34 -44.08
CA ILE A 599 -13.55 23.46 -43.45
C ILE A 599 -13.25 24.95 -43.18
N PRO A 600 -12.83 25.34 -41.95
CA PRO A 600 -12.31 26.67 -41.69
C PRO A 600 -11.09 26.97 -42.57
N GLN A 601 -11.08 28.11 -43.27
CA GLN A 601 -10.03 28.45 -44.24
C GLN A 601 -8.61 28.47 -43.64
N TYR A 602 -8.48 28.87 -42.38
CA TYR A 602 -7.19 28.91 -41.68
C TYR A 602 -6.61 27.52 -41.40
N LEU A 603 -7.43 26.46 -41.45
CA LEU A 603 -6.96 25.08 -41.25
C LEU A 603 -6.39 24.46 -42.53
N THR A 604 -6.89 24.85 -43.71
CA THR A 604 -6.44 24.28 -44.99
C THR A 604 -5.15 24.93 -45.51
N ASN A 605 -4.93 26.22 -45.22
CA ASN A 605 -3.79 27.00 -45.72
C ASN A 605 -3.51 26.83 -47.22
N GLY A 606 -4.56 26.56 -48.02
CA GLY A 606 -4.46 26.35 -49.47
C GLY A 606 -4.14 24.92 -49.93
N LYS A 607 -4.02 23.94 -49.02
CA LYS A 607 -3.90 22.51 -49.37
C LYS A 607 -5.26 21.93 -49.76
N SER A 608 -5.24 20.93 -50.65
CA SER A 608 -6.44 20.12 -50.94
C SER A 608 -6.69 19.16 -49.78
N GLU A 609 -7.92 19.17 -49.26
CA GLU A 609 -8.33 18.34 -48.14
C GLU A 609 -9.42 17.35 -48.56
N PHE A 610 -9.45 16.19 -47.92
CA PHE A 610 -10.51 15.22 -48.18
C PHE A 610 -11.86 15.76 -47.74
N SER A 611 -12.86 15.56 -48.60
CA SER A 611 -14.26 15.79 -48.27
C SER A 611 -15.09 14.60 -48.70
N PHE A 612 -16.05 14.21 -47.85
CA PHE A 612 -16.99 13.13 -48.13
C PHE A 612 -17.87 13.43 -49.35
N LEU A 613 -18.34 14.68 -49.47
CA LEU A 613 -19.15 15.13 -50.59
C LEU A 613 -18.29 15.95 -51.55
N THR A 614 -18.37 15.61 -52.84
CA THR A 614 -18.03 16.53 -53.92
C THR A 614 -19.23 17.42 -54.26
N ASN A 615 -18.99 18.57 -54.91
CA ASN A 615 -20.00 19.62 -55.18
C ASN A 615 -21.30 19.14 -55.89
N SER A 616 -21.36 17.89 -56.35
CA SER A 616 -22.51 17.27 -57.03
C SER A 616 -23.19 16.13 -56.26
N GLU A 617 -22.63 15.64 -55.14
CA GLU A 617 -23.12 14.46 -54.43
C GLU A 617 -24.15 14.82 -53.35
N LYS A 618 -25.22 14.01 -53.25
CA LYS A 618 -26.29 14.15 -52.24
C LYS A 618 -26.26 13.07 -51.16
N SER A 619 -25.34 12.10 -51.26
CA SER A 619 -25.16 10.98 -50.34
C SER A 619 -23.68 10.79 -50.04
N ILE A 620 -23.36 10.38 -48.81
CA ILE A 620 -22.02 9.88 -48.47
C ILE A 620 -22.05 8.36 -48.63
N GLU A 621 -21.13 7.84 -49.44
CA GLU A 621 -21.02 6.40 -49.69
C GLU A 621 -19.61 5.89 -49.40
N LEU A 622 -19.54 4.67 -48.87
CA LEU A 622 -18.29 3.92 -48.75
C LEU A 622 -17.93 3.31 -50.11
N ASN A 623 -17.52 4.17 -51.03
CA ASN A 623 -16.99 3.78 -52.35
C ASN A 623 -15.46 3.68 -52.31
N LYS A 624 -14.85 3.26 -53.43
CA LYS A 624 -13.39 3.12 -53.56
C LYS A 624 -12.61 4.35 -53.10
N ARG A 625 -13.06 5.57 -53.43
CA ARG A 625 -12.37 6.81 -53.02
C ARG A 625 -12.42 7.00 -51.51
N THR A 626 -13.61 6.92 -50.92
CA THR A 626 -13.80 7.09 -49.47
C THR A 626 -13.02 6.02 -48.71
N TYR A 627 -13.11 4.76 -49.16
CA TYR A 627 -12.44 3.64 -48.53
C TYR A 627 -10.92 3.78 -48.54
N LEU A 628 -10.30 4.09 -49.69
CA LEU A 628 -8.86 4.27 -49.79
C LEU A 628 -8.34 5.37 -48.87
N TYR A 629 -9.06 6.50 -48.78
CA TYR A 629 -8.69 7.58 -47.86
C TYR A 629 -8.82 7.15 -46.40
N LEU A 630 -9.90 6.46 -46.03
CA LEU A 630 -10.09 5.97 -44.67
C LEU A 630 -9.02 4.96 -44.26
N ILE A 631 -8.62 4.03 -45.14
CA ILE A 631 -7.54 3.08 -44.87
C ILE A 631 -6.20 3.80 -44.66
N ASP A 632 -5.88 4.79 -45.48
CA ASP A 632 -4.68 5.63 -45.30
C ASP A 632 -4.71 6.38 -43.95
N LEU A 633 -5.85 7.01 -43.64
CA LEU A 633 -6.07 7.68 -42.36
C LEU A 633 -5.91 6.72 -41.18
N PHE A 634 -6.56 5.55 -41.20
CA PHE A 634 -6.47 4.58 -40.11
C PHE A 634 -5.04 4.08 -39.91
N ASN A 635 -4.34 3.77 -40.99
CA ASN A 635 -2.95 3.33 -40.91
C ASN A 635 -2.05 4.42 -40.34
N HIS A 636 -2.26 5.68 -40.73
CA HIS A 636 -1.52 6.81 -40.15
C HIS A 636 -1.84 7.02 -38.66
N LEU A 637 -3.10 6.86 -38.25
CA LEU A 637 -3.49 6.91 -36.84
C LEU A 637 -2.88 5.75 -36.04
N ILE A 638 -2.87 4.54 -36.59
CA ILE A 638 -2.23 3.35 -36.03
C ILE A 638 -0.72 3.58 -35.85
N ASP A 639 -0.05 4.09 -36.89
CA ASP A 639 1.38 4.40 -36.84
C ASP A 639 1.71 5.39 -35.74
N HIS A 640 0.89 6.43 -35.60
CA HIS A 640 1.05 7.44 -34.55
C HIS A 640 0.96 6.82 -33.15
N ILE A 641 -0.07 6.02 -32.85
CA ILE A 641 -0.21 5.40 -31.51
C ILE A 641 0.78 4.24 -31.28
N ASN A 642 1.29 3.64 -32.36
CA ASN A 642 2.34 2.62 -32.31
C ASN A 642 3.69 3.19 -31.87
N LYS A 643 3.95 4.49 -32.06
CA LYS A 643 5.15 5.15 -31.50
C LYS A 643 5.20 5.02 -29.97
N SER A 644 4.08 5.19 -29.27
CA SER A 644 3.99 4.94 -27.81
C SER A 644 4.37 3.51 -27.44
N ARG A 645 3.90 2.54 -28.24
CA ARG A 645 4.12 1.10 -28.02
C ARG A 645 5.56 0.72 -28.28
N GLU A 646 6.17 1.22 -29.36
CA GLU A 646 7.59 1.04 -29.69
C GLU A 646 8.49 1.57 -28.56
N ILE A 647 8.18 2.77 -28.03
CA ILE A 647 8.88 3.37 -26.88
C ILE A 647 8.79 2.46 -25.64
N LYS A 648 7.62 1.88 -25.39
CA LYS A 648 7.33 1.03 -24.24
C LYS A 648 7.72 -0.45 -24.44
N GLY A 649 8.07 -0.86 -25.67
CA GLY A 649 8.33 -2.27 -26.00
C GLY A 649 7.07 -3.15 -25.97
N GLU A 650 5.91 -2.57 -26.26
CA GLU A 650 4.62 -3.24 -26.29
C GLU A 650 4.32 -3.80 -27.69
N GLU A 651 3.36 -4.72 -27.79
CA GLU A 651 2.85 -5.23 -29.06
C GLU A 651 2.20 -4.12 -29.89
N LEU A 652 2.50 -4.09 -31.19
CA LEU A 652 2.02 -3.06 -32.11
C LEU A 652 0.60 -3.39 -32.61
N VAL A 653 -0.21 -2.37 -32.83
CA VAL A 653 -1.49 -2.51 -33.53
C VAL A 653 -1.21 -2.77 -35.01
N GLU A 654 -1.80 -3.82 -35.55
CA GLU A 654 -1.63 -4.20 -36.96
C GLU A 654 -2.35 -3.22 -37.90
N ARG A 655 -1.65 -2.83 -38.97
CA ARG A 655 -2.20 -2.02 -40.06
C ARG A 655 -3.33 -2.75 -40.78
N PHE A 656 -4.18 -1.97 -41.44
CA PHE A 656 -5.08 -2.47 -42.47
C PHE A 656 -4.31 -2.70 -43.77
N ASP A 657 -4.64 -3.79 -44.45
CA ASP A 657 -4.08 -4.08 -45.78
C ASP A 657 -4.50 -3.03 -46.79
N GLN A 658 -3.57 -2.65 -47.68
CA GLN A 658 -3.88 -1.74 -48.78
C GLN A 658 -4.61 -2.52 -49.89
N PRO A 659 -5.88 -2.22 -50.18
CA PRO A 659 -6.69 -2.96 -51.13
C PRO A 659 -6.19 -2.74 -52.57
N GLN A 660 -6.09 -3.81 -53.35
CA GLN A 660 -5.89 -3.70 -54.80
C GLN A 660 -7.22 -3.89 -55.51
N PHE A 661 -7.86 -2.77 -55.84
CA PHE A 661 -9.09 -2.76 -56.64
C PHE A 661 -8.77 -3.13 -58.09
N GLU A 662 -9.47 -4.15 -58.60
CA GLU A 662 -9.48 -4.43 -60.04
C GLU A 662 -10.14 -3.30 -60.83
N ASP A 663 -9.87 -3.24 -62.14
CA ASP A 663 -10.55 -2.30 -63.04
C ASP A 663 -12.06 -2.59 -63.12
N ALA A 664 -12.87 -1.57 -63.42
CA ALA A 664 -14.33 -1.68 -63.49
C ALA A 664 -14.82 -2.76 -64.47
N VAL A 665 -14.13 -2.97 -65.60
CA VAL A 665 -14.47 -4.01 -66.57
C VAL A 665 -14.14 -5.40 -66.02
N GLN A 666 -13.02 -5.54 -65.30
CA GLN A 666 -12.62 -6.79 -64.65
C GLN A 666 -13.59 -7.19 -63.54
N MET A 667 -13.95 -6.23 -62.67
CA MET A 667 -14.95 -6.42 -61.63
C MET A 667 -16.30 -6.87 -62.22
N ARG A 668 -16.78 -6.19 -63.26
CA ARG A 668 -18.02 -6.56 -63.97
C ARG A 668 -17.97 -7.97 -64.54
N LYS A 669 -16.85 -8.37 -65.17
CA LYS A 669 -16.68 -9.72 -65.73
C LYS A 669 -16.72 -10.82 -64.66
N LYS A 670 -16.30 -10.50 -63.43
CA LYS A 670 -16.29 -11.42 -62.29
C LYS A 670 -17.53 -11.32 -61.39
N GLY A 671 -18.48 -10.44 -61.71
CA GLY A 671 -19.66 -10.19 -60.88
C GLY A 671 -19.32 -9.60 -59.50
N LYS A 672 -18.16 -8.97 -59.36
CA LYS A 672 -17.70 -8.33 -58.12
C LYS A 672 -18.04 -6.84 -58.11
N THR A 673 -18.21 -6.30 -56.92
CA THR A 673 -18.41 -4.88 -56.59
C THR A 673 -17.17 -4.34 -55.86
N GLU A 674 -17.12 -3.03 -55.63
CA GLU A 674 -16.03 -2.42 -54.85
C GLU A 674 -15.98 -2.96 -53.41
N LYS A 675 -17.15 -3.23 -52.79
CA LYS A 675 -17.22 -3.76 -51.42
C LYS A 675 -16.52 -5.12 -51.27
N ASP A 676 -16.46 -5.93 -52.34
CA ASP A 676 -15.79 -7.26 -52.31
C ASP A 676 -14.26 -7.19 -52.15
N TYR A 677 -13.67 -5.98 -52.29
CA TYR A 677 -12.24 -5.73 -52.10
C TYR A 677 -11.94 -4.99 -50.79
N MET A 678 -12.96 -4.69 -49.99
CA MET A 678 -12.83 -3.96 -48.73
C MET A 678 -12.77 -4.93 -47.54
N ASP A 679 -12.04 -4.54 -46.50
CA ASP A 679 -12.01 -5.23 -45.22
C ASP A 679 -13.42 -5.32 -44.60
N PRO A 680 -13.93 -6.53 -44.30
CA PRO A 680 -15.27 -6.72 -43.75
C PRO A 680 -15.51 -5.95 -42.45
N MET A 681 -14.50 -5.83 -41.58
CA MET A 681 -14.62 -5.10 -40.32
C MET A 681 -14.88 -3.61 -40.57
N VAL A 682 -14.23 -3.03 -41.57
CA VAL A 682 -14.45 -1.62 -41.92
C VAL A 682 -15.87 -1.41 -42.46
N ILE A 683 -16.38 -2.36 -43.27
CA ILE A 683 -17.77 -2.32 -43.77
C ILE A 683 -18.75 -2.42 -42.60
N ASP A 684 -18.60 -3.40 -41.71
CA ASP A 684 -19.52 -3.64 -40.60
C ASP A 684 -19.61 -2.42 -39.67
N TYR A 685 -18.46 -1.81 -39.34
CA TYR A 685 -18.41 -0.62 -38.51
C TYR A 685 -18.98 0.61 -39.22
N TRP A 686 -18.77 0.74 -40.54
CA TRP A 686 -19.41 1.81 -41.32
C TRP A 686 -20.94 1.64 -41.35
N ASP A 687 -21.43 0.44 -41.65
CA ASP A 687 -22.85 0.13 -41.74
C ASP A 687 -23.55 0.19 -40.37
N THR A 688 -22.79 0.12 -39.28
CA THR A 688 -23.29 0.27 -37.90
C THR A 688 -23.30 1.73 -37.43
N TYR A 689 -22.18 2.45 -37.58
CA TYR A 689 -22.02 3.78 -36.99
C TYR A 689 -22.34 4.92 -37.96
N VAL A 690 -22.10 4.74 -39.26
CA VAL A 690 -22.22 5.80 -40.27
C VAL A 690 -23.44 5.64 -41.17
N ALA A 691 -23.75 4.45 -41.68
CA ALA A 691 -24.90 4.32 -42.58
C ALA A 691 -26.28 4.66 -41.96
N PRO A 692 -26.60 4.27 -40.69
CA PRO A 692 -27.96 4.39 -40.18
C PRO A 692 -28.43 5.83 -39.95
N GLY A 693 -29.52 6.26 -40.59
CA GLY A 693 -30.07 7.61 -40.42
C GLY A 693 -29.24 8.73 -41.06
N LEU A 694 -28.31 8.37 -41.97
CA LEU A 694 -27.38 9.33 -42.58
C LEU A 694 -28.10 10.38 -43.44
N ALA A 695 -29.16 9.99 -44.16
CA ALA A 695 -29.92 10.92 -45.02
C ALA A 695 -30.64 11.99 -44.17
N GLU A 696 -31.24 11.58 -43.06
CA GLU A 696 -31.88 12.46 -42.09
C GLU A 696 -30.87 13.39 -41.43
N TYR A 697 -29.71 12.85 -41.04
CA TYR A 697 -28.60 13.65 -40.50
C TYR A 697 -28.14 14.71 -41.51
N LEU A 698 -27.86 14.33 -42.76
CA LEU A 698 -27.43 15.26 -43.82
C LEU A 698 -28.45 16.36 -44.05
N ALA A 699 -29.75 16.01 -44.08
CA ALA A 699 -30.83 16.99 -44.21
C ALA A 699 -30.89 17.95 -43.01
N SER A 700 -30.65 17.47 -41.80
CA SER A 700 -30.71 18.28 -40.57
C SER A 700 -29.60 19.35 -40.49
N ILE A 701 -28.43 19.07 -41.07
CA ILE A 701 -27.29 19.98 -41.05
C ILE A 701 -27.26 20.93 -42.25
N THR A 702 -27.93 20.60 -43.37
CA THR A 702 -28.14 21.51 -44.51
C THR A 702 -29.33 22.46 -44.30
N THR A 703 -30.44 22.02 -43.70
CA THR A 703 -31.61 22.90 -43.47
C THR A 703 -31.37 24.02 -42.45
N LYS A 704 -30.34 23.92 -41.61
CA LYS A 704 -29.88 25.01 -40.72
C LYS A 704 -29.12 26.14 -41.45
N GLU A 705 -29.09 26.16 -42.79
CA GLU A 705 -28.56 27.27 -43.61
C GLU A 705 -29.59 28.38 -43.89
N SER A 706 -30.90 28.18 -43.64
CA SER A 706 -31.94 29.14 -44.04
C SER A 706 -32.29 30.22 -43.01
N VAL A 707 -31.55 30.34 -41.91
CA VAL A 707 -31.68 31.48 -40.99
C VAL A 707 -30.33 32.17 -40.85
N ARG A 708 -30.18 33.28 -41.58
CA ARG A 708 -29.23 34.35 -41.28
C ARG A 708 -29.96 35.70 -41.37
N PRO A 709 -29.48 36.74 -40.68
CA PRO A 709 -28.51 36.76 -39.59
C PRO A 709 -29.15 36.62 -38.20
#